data_AF-A0A1H3Y6A9-F1
#
_entry.id   AF-A0A1H3Y6A9-F1
#
_cell.length_a   1.000
_cell.length_b   1.000
_cell.length_c   1.000
_cell.angle_alpha   90.00
_cell.angle_beta   90.00
_cell.angle_gamma   90.00
#
_symmetry.space_group_name_H-M   'P 1'
#
loop_
_entity.id
_entity.type
_entity.pdbx_description
1 polymer ?
#
loop_
_entity_poly.entity_id
_entity_poly.type
_entity_poly.pdbx_seq_one_letter_code
_entity_poly.pdbx_strand_id
1 'polypeptide(L)'
;MLIHVTRYAQIEMHLGEKENTAVQIAADKLLQDFRRVLDVHTYEGLDPQLVVEIHTLDTGWNVPEVLQKDVNRLFDEKGEAKKEAYLISSVAPENLEIAAAGERPATATLYIVGTDRRGTVFGIYEFSRRVLGVSPWYFFADVPVKRKTEITLDTKRVRADWPLVEYRGFFINDEEELDRWAQLYLGEETLGVKAYEKIFELALRLKLNYIWPAMHVNSFNMLQESGALADRMGIVIGTSHCDMLMRSNHREWQPWLQEKGYEDVEYDFSVPGRNRDILTQYWEESVEQNRDKECCYTLGMRGIHDSGFETRAFEGLAGEELLHAKIDLLETVIATQEKILDEKLGHDTLKTFIPYKEVLELYDNGLVVPEDLTLIWVNDNYGYVRRYPNEEEQKRSGGNGLYYHNSYWAAPEDEASYTFITTIPLAHTRNELQKAYANGIRRIWVINFGAIKPLEMELSFYADFAWDCGKSYVPEEDEEAWLEDWIDDNFSGRHGVDLAQLLLLFDQVTNARKLEHMAPDVFSQTMCGDEAAARLHIYEVIFEKANAIYDSLPDAEKDAFFQLILMKVHAAYYTNAMFYWADRSALALRQGKAADADRAVGRSQAFRKVRRSLLYYYNHVMSRGKWNGILTPDDFAPPRCPSDPPLTMPLYPATDRLIVTLPNEADPAAEGLTFVKPASKWIEIANAGEEPLTVTLSMPAWITMPELFREEGDAENEGVRIFRAEDRSTAEQYQSVQLTLTKELRITTELDWNKVALNPQTNRRQEGEITITAEETGEELHVRAAAILASNVVMPKDGDFDTFFAHFEDDGMITVEADSARELMSVRAANAKVRETDRNLGIAEKNLGDGTGWNVILNLGRMRGPLIEAKDAGAVLTYDFTSCTDGDATLEIHRFPTLNSVGEISIDVSVDDGEYERVVVKANDAYRGAWLGNVKAGVDKLYLPLPGLRAGSHTLRFRSVQQYFAFSRFVIYTGKVRPNSLGLRFYDPYLGTLPEEFDADGFSRKFYGEEAAMGEGAPVVYMNDRPSGNPNKSNDYYALPKVPAAPVGIPEILSMAKEPRAEHNGAVLIEAAAALMQTENAYMTDSTDEDTLAFWSWANAPSHGESGLSMYLRYPGLVMDDAATAPALHYVVRTTGGAYTIWARVLFWGRKSARFTLGIDGSIVPEKELYDGQQIWNYSAENVWEWIPLYHTRLDAGEHEISFHMMAGETRIAQLYLTGNGNRPPASL
;
A
#
# COMPACT_ATOMS: atom_id res chain seq x y z
N MET A 1 42.86 -18.53 10.04
CA MET A 1 43.42 -18.11 11.35
C MET A 1 42.60 -16.91 11.75
N LEU A 2 42.22 -16.77 13.01
CA LEU A 2 41.44 -15.62 13.46
C LEU A 2 42.40 -14.52 13.92
N ILE A 3 42.26 -13.32 13.36
CA ILE A 3 42.99 -12.11 13.72
C ILE A 3 42.02 -11.23 14.51
N HIS A 4 42.40 -10.83 15.72
CA HIS A 4 41.58 -9.98 16.57
C HIS A 4 42.10 -8.54 16.48
N VAL A 5 41.22 -7.60 16.09
CA VAL A 5 41.52 -6.16 16.07
C VAL A 5 40.73 -5.51 17.19
N THR A 6 41.44 -4.96 18.17
CA THR A 6 40.86 -4.50 19.43
C THR A 6 40.42 -3.05 19.37
N ARG A 7 39.57 -2.63 20.31
CA ARG A 7 39.26 -1.21 20.53
C ARG A 7 40.55 -0.42 20.78
N TYR A 8 40.63 0.80 20.26
CA TYR A 8 41.82 1.67 20.28
C TYR A 8 43.01 1.09 19.48
N ALA A 9 42.77 0.14 18.59
CA ALA A 9 43.80 -0.35 17.66
C ALA A 9 44.40 0.80 16.84
N GLN A 10 45.71 0.73 16.61
CA GLN A 10 46.37 1.53 15.59
C GLN A 10 46.10 0.87 14.23
N ILE A 11 45.47 1.61 13.32
CA ILE A 11 45.20 1.17 11.93
C ILE A 11 45.94 2.08 10.96
N GLU A 12 46.56 1.47 9.96
CA GLU A 12 47.17 2.17 8.82
C GLU A 12 46.38 1.83 7.55
N MET A 13 46.02 2.83 6.75
CA MET A 13 45.27 2.64 5.49
C MET A 13 46.12 3.10 4.32
N HIS A 14 46.30 2.23 3.34
CA HIS A 14 47.05 2.50 2.11
C HIS A 14 46.11 2.49 0.91
N LEU A 15 46.24 3.53 0.08
CA LEU A 15 45.58 3.66 -1.21
C LEU A 15 46.65 3.86 -2.28
N GLY A 16 46.43 3.31 -3.48
CA GLY A 16 47.27 3.61 -4.64
C GLY A 16 47.21 5.09 -5.02
N GLU A 17 48.33 5.65 -5.53
CA GLU A 17 48.41 7.06 -5.96
C GLU A 17 47.43 7.42 -7.09
N LYS A 18 46.94 6.42 -7.82
CA LYS A 18 46.03 6.56 -8.98
C LYS A 18 44.59 6.18 -8.65
N GLU A 19 44.26 5.95 -7.39
CA GLU A 19 42.90 5.56 -7.00
C GLU A 19 41.88 6.65 -7.35
N ASN A 20 40.72 6.22 -7.83
CA ASN A 20 39.63 7.10 -8.21
C ASN A 20 39.08 7.86 -6.98
N THR A 21 38.60 9.09 -7.18
CA THR A 21 38.00 9.92 -6.12
C THR A 21 36.89 9.19 -5.36
N ALA A 22 36.09 8.35 -6.02
CA ALA A 22 35.04 7.57 -5.37
C ALA A 22 35.59 6.60 -4.32
N VAL A 23 36.72 5.95 -4.64
CA VAL A 23 37.43 5.03 -3.74
C VAL A 23 38.03 5.78 -2.55
N GLN A 24 38.61 6.96 -2.80
CA GLN A 24 39.16 7.82 -1.74
C GLN A 24 38.08 8.24 -0.75
N ILE A 25 36.92 8.69 -1.25
CA ILE A 25 35.77 9.06 -0.40
C ILE A 25 35.27 7.86 0.40
N ALA A 26 35.12 6.68 -0.21
CA ALA A 26 34.69 5.48 0.48
C ALA A 26 35.69 5.02 1.55
N ALA A 27 37.00 5.13 1.29
CA ALA A 27 38.05 4.82 2.24
C ALA A 27 38.02 5.76 3.47
N ASP A 28 37.78 7.06 3.26
CA ASP A 28 37.59 8.00 4.36
C ASP A 28 36.36 7.63 5.22
N LYS A 29 35.27 7.17 4.58
CA LYS A 29 34.08 6.68 5.29
C LYS A 29 34.36 5.39 6.07
N LEU A 30 35.16 4.48 5.51
CA LEU A 30 35.60 3.27 6.20
C LEU A 30 36.40 3.60 7.47
N LEU A 31 37.31 4.59 7.40
CA LEU A 31 38.05 5.04 8.57
C LEU A 31 37.12 5.63 9.65
N GLN A 32 36.10 6.38 9.24
CA GLN A 32 35.07 6.88 10.17
C GLN A 32 34.29 5.73 10.80
N ASP A 33 33.94 4.69 10.04
CA ASP A 33 33.23 3.51 10.53
C ASP A 33 34.10 2.72 11.53
N PHE A 34 35.39 2.54 11.27
CA PHE A 34 36.33 1.99 12.26
C PHE A 34 36.36 2.81 13.55
N ARG A 35 36.39 4.15 13.45
CA ARG A 35 36.38 5.04 14.62
C ARG A 35 35.07 4.92 15.40
N ARG A 36 33.91 4.83 14.73
CA ARG A 36 32.60 4.66 15.38
C ARG A 36 32.48 3.33 16.11
N VAL A 37 33.03 2.26 15.55
CA VAL A 37 32.90 0.89 16.09
C VAL A 37 33.97 0.56 17.14
N LEU A 38 35.24 0.92 16.89
CA LEU A 38 36.40 0.49 17.69
C LEU A 38 37.23 1.65 18.28
N ASP A 39 36.86 2.92 18.08
CA ASP A 39 37.64 4.08 18.54
C ASP A 39 39.13 4.02 18.13
N VAL A 40 39.40 3.61 16.88
CA VAL A 40 40.77 3.38 16.38
C VAL A 40 41.62 4.64 16.29
N HIS A 41 42.93 4.46 16.28
CA HIS A 41 43.93 5.51 16.12
C HIS A 41 44.69 5.40 14.78
N THR A 42 45.18 6.53 14.28
CA THR A 42 45.93 6.65 13.00
C THR A 42 47.18 7.51 13.18
N TYR A 43 47.93 7.34 14.27
CA TYR A 43 49.14 8.12 14.54
C TYR A 43 50.32 7.65 13.67
N GLU A 44 50.98 8.57 12.97
CA GLU A 44 52.19 8.25 12.22
C GLU A 44 53.33 7.78 13.15
N GLY A 45 54.04 6.73 12.75
CA GLY A 45 55.22 6.21 13.46
C GLY A 45 54.93 5.25 14.63
N LEU A 46 53.68 4.84 14.84
CA LEU A 46 53.32 3.72 15.73
C LEU A 46 53.08 2.45 14.92
N ASP A 47 53.51 1.29 15.44
CA ASP A 47 53.28 -0.01 14.80
C ASP A 47 51.77 -0.31 14.70
N PRO A 48 51.21 -0.54 13.50
CA PRO A 48 49.80 -0.83 13.34
C PRO A 48 49.47 -2.27 13.75
N GLN A 49 48.28 -2.46 14.34
CA GLN A 49 47.70 -3.79 14.55
C GLN A 49 47.09 -4.33 13.23
N LEU A 50 46.57 -3.42 12.40
CA LEU A 50 45.99 -3.74 11.09
C LEU A 50 46.48 -2.73 10.04
N VAL A 51 46.96 -3.25 8.92
CA VAL A 51 47.17 -2.50 7.68
C VAL A 51 46.02 -2.83 6.74
N VAL A 52 45.37 -1.82 6.17
CA VAL A 52 44.30 -1.98 5.18
C VAL A 52 44.81 -1.49 3.83
N GLU A 53 44.90 -2.40 2.87
CA GLU A 53 45.35 -2.19 1.50
C GLU A 53 44.14 -2.12 0.58
N ILE A 54 43.86 -0.95 0.01
CA ILE A 54 42.72 -0.70 -0.88
C ILE A 54 43.25 -0.40 -2.29
N HIS A 55 42.89 -1.25 -3.26
CA HIS A 55 43.42 -1.16 -4.62
C HIS A 55 42.38 -1.46 -5.69
N THR A 56 42.44 -0.75 -6.82
CA THR A 56 41.63 -1.01 -8.01
C THR A 56 42.51 -1.54 -9.15
N LEU A 57 42.14 -2.67 -9.76
CA LEU A 57 42.97 -3.37 -10.75
C LEU A 57 43.22 -2.54 -12.02
N ASP A 58 42.24 -1.78 -12.48
CA ASP A 58 42.33 -0.95 -13.69
C ASP A 58 43.31 0.23 -13.58
N THR A 59 43.79 0.55 -12.37
CA THR A 59 44.79 1.62 -12.12
C THR A 59 46.23 1.19 -12.43
N GLY A 60 46.45 -0.09 -12.73
CA GLY A 60 47.77 -0.68 -12.97
C GLY A 60 48.50 -1.12 -11.69
N TRP A 61 47.76 -1.44 -10.63
CA TRP A 61 48.32 -2.02 -9.40
C TRP A 61 48.94 -3.40 -9.65
N ASN A 62 50.13 -3.64 -9.09
CA ASN A 62 50.81 -4.93 -9.19
C ASN A 62 50.32 -5.85 -8.06
N VAL A 63 49.50 -6.84 -8.43
CA VAL A 63 48.92 -7.81 -7.49
C VAL A 63 50.03 -8.62 -6.80
N PRO A 64 50.09 -8.63 -5.44
CA PRO A 64 51.00 -9.48 -4.69
C PRO A 64 50.80 -10.98 -4.99
N GLU A 65 51.87 -11.75 -5.02
CA GLU A 65 51.82 -13.20 -5.32
C GLU A 65 50.85 -13.96 -4.40
N VAL A 66 50.79 -13.58 -3.12
CA VAL A 66 49.88 -14.17 -2.12
C VAL A 66 48.40 -14.00 -2.47
N LEU A 67 48.03 -12.97 -3.24
CA LEU A 67 46.65 -12.69 -3.64
C LEU A 67 46.31 -13.18 -5.06
N GLN A 68 47.30 -13.59 -5.86
CA GLN A 68 47.08 -13.88 -7.27
C GLN A 68 45.96 -14.92 -7.50
N LYS A 69 45.93 -15.97 -6.68
CA LYS A 69 44.89 -17.01 -6.75
C LYS A 69 43.50 -16.46 -6.44
N ASP A 70 43.39 -15.54 -5.50
CA ASP A 70 42.11 -15.00 -5.05
C ASP A 70 41.58 -13.92 -5.99
N VAL A 71 42.47 -13.08 -6.53
CA VAL A 71 42.15 -12.08 -7.57
C VAL A 71 41.64 -12.74 -8.85
N ASN A 72 42.14 -13.92 -9.22
CA ASN A 72 41.65 -14.65 -10.39
C ASN A 72 40.13 -15.00 -10.31
N ARG A 73 39.50 -14.93 -9.14
CA ARG A 73 38.04 -15.13 -8.98
C ARG A 73 37.21 -13.96 -9.54
N LEU A 74 37.84 -12.79 -9.71
CA LEU A 74 37.20 -11.58 -10.23
C LEU A 74 37.12 -11.56 -11.76
N PHE A 75 37.63 -12.59 -12.43
CA PHE A 75 37.63 -12.73 -13.88
C PHE A 75 36.67 -13.84 -14.29
N ASP A 76 36.08 -13.72 -15.47
CA ASP A 76 35.25 -14.77 -16.06
C ASP A 76 36.10 -15.89 -16.70
N GLU A 77 35.45 -16.88 -17.31
CA GLU A 77 36.12 -18.02 -17.95
C GLU A 77 36.95 -17.61 -19.19
N LYS A 78 36.71 -16.42 -19.75
CA LYS A 78 37.46 -15.86 -20.88
C LYS A 78 38.66 -15.03 -20.43
N GLY A 79 38.78 -14.78 -19.12
CA GLY A 79 39.82 -13.93 -18.55
C GLY A 79 39.48 -12.44 -18.58
N GLU A 80 38.22 -12.07 -18.85
CA GLU A 80 37.76 -10.69 -18.77
C GLU A 80 37.37 -10.36 -17.33
N ALA A 81 37.69 -9.15 -16.87
CA ALA A 81 37.33 -8.71 -15.54
C ALA A 81 35.80 -8.61 -15.43
N LYS A 82 35.23 -9.20 -14.38
CA LYS A 82 33.82 -9.04 -14.06
C LYS A 82 33.61 -7.60 -13.61
N LYS A 83 32.68 -6.89 -14.25
CA LYS A 83 32.33 -5.51 -13.92
C LYS A 83 31.88 -5.40 -12.46
N GLU A 84 32.36 -4.38 -11.76
CA GLU A 84 32.02 -4.05 -10.37
C GLU A 84 32.28 -5.18 -9.37
N ALA A 85 33.19 -6.10 -9.69
CA ALA A 85 33.56 -7.20 -8.83
C ALA A 85 34.56 -6.75 -7.76
N TYR A 86 34.48 -7.37 -6.59
CA TYR A 86 35.39 -7.08 -5.49
C TYR A 86 35.87 -8.32 -4.76
N LEU A 87 37.01 -8.18 -4.08
CA LEU A 87 37.67 -9.17 -3.25
C LEU A 87 37.98 -8.57 -1.88
N ILE A 88 37.61 -9.28 -0.80
CA ILE A 88 38.02 -9.00 0.56
C ILE A 88 38.79 -10.21 1.09
N SER A 89 40.04 -10.01 1.48
CA SER A 89 40.92 -11.07 1.98
C SER A 89 41.81 -10.56 3.11
N SER A 90 42.04 -11.39 4.13
CA SER A 90 42.96 -11.05 5.22
C SER A 90 44.14 -12.02 5.25
N VAL A 91 45.34 -11.47 5.37
CA VAL A 91 46.60 -12.22 5.38
C VAL A 91 47.27 -12.05 6.74
N ALA A 92 47.64 -13.17 7.35
CA ALA A 92 48.46 -13.18 8.56
C ALA A 92 49.95 -13.11 8.20
N PRO A 93 50.80 -12.55 9.06
CA PRO A 93 52.24 -12.51 8.83
C PRO A 93 52.86 -13.91 8.87
N GLU A 94 53.91 -14.11 8.07
CA GLU A 94 54.51 -15.42 7.78
C GLU A 94 55.16 -16.13 9.01
N ASN A 95 55.36 -15.44 10.14
CA ASN A 95 56.10 -15.95 11.31
C ASN A 95 55.26 -16.04 12.62
N LEU A 96 54.07 -16.65 12.56
CA LEU A 96 53.21 -16.88 13.72
C LEU A 96 53.52 -18.21 14.45
N GLU A 97 54.79 -18.45 14.80
CA GLU A 97 55.11 -19.49 15.80
C GLU A 97 54.92 -18.91 17.20
N ILE A 98 53.74 -19.17 17.79
CA ILE A 98 53.44 -19.12 19.23
C ILE A 98 54.05 -17.91 19.96
N ALA A 99 53.42 -16.74 19.86
CA ALA A 99 53.69 -15.63 20.76
C ALA A 99 53.43 -16.11 22.20
N ALA A 100 54.49 -16.17 23.02
CA ALA A 100 54.37 -16.43 24.44
C ALA A 100 53.57 -15.29 25.11
N ALA A 101 52.87 -15.57 26.20
CA ALA A 101 52.11 -14.58 26.95
C ALA A 101 52.99 -13.35 27.26
N GLY A 102 52.75 -12.23 26.56
CA GLY A 102 53.50 -10.98 26.70
C GLY A 102 54.16 -10.43 25.42
N GLU A 103 54.15 -11.14 24.29
CA GLU A 103 54.67 -10.62 23.01
C GLU A 103 53.61 -9.86 22.18
N ARG A 104 54.05 -8.82 21.45
CA ARG A 104 53.20 -7.93 20.65
C ARG A 104 52.47 -8.72 19.54
N PRO A 105 51.17 -8.46 19.27
CA PRO A 105 50.49 -9.09 18.14
C PRO A 105 51.16 -8.68 16.83
N ALA A 106 51.39 -9.66 15.95
CA ALA A 106 51.96 -9.43 14.64
C ALA A 106 50.95 -8.69 13.73
N THR A 107 51.43 -7.70 12.95
CA THR A 107 50.60 -6.85 12.09
C THR A 107 49.90 -7.67 11.01
N ALA A 108 48.58 -7.56 10.95
CA ALA A 108 47.75 -8.19 9.93
C ALA A 108 47.56 -7.27 8.72
N THR A 109 47.35 -7.85 7.53
CA THR A 109 46.97 -7.08 6.33
C THR A 109 45.58 -7.48 5.86
N LEU A 110 44.68 -6.51 5.72
CA LEU A 110 43.39 -6.63 5.07
C LEU A 110 43.49 -6.05 3.67
N TYR A 111 43.17 -6.84 2.65
CA TYR A 111 43.09 -6.41 1.27
C TYR A 111 41.63 -6.24 0.84
N ILE A 112 41.32 -5.09 0.25
CA ILE A 112 40.06 -4.80 -0.42
C ILE A 112 40.41 -4.42 -1.86
N VAL A 113 40.08 -5.28 -2.81
CA VAL A 113 40.48 -5.12 -4.22
C VAL A 113 39.26 -5.15 -5.13
N GLY A 114 39.09 -4.14 -5.97
CA GLY A 114 38.04 -4.10 -7.00
C GLY A 114 38.56 -4.24 -8.42
N THR A 115 37.72 -4.70 -9.34
CA THR A 115 38.03 -4.71 -10.77
C THR A 115 37.98 -3.31 -11.39
N ASP A 116 37.09 -2.45 -10.87
CA ASP A 116 36.91 -1.06 -11.25
C ASP A 116 36.58 -0.20 -10.01
N ARG A 117 36.46 1.13 -10.21
CA ARG A 117 36.21 2.09 -9.12
C ARG A 117 35.03 1.71 -8.21
N ARG A 118 33.94 1.18 -8.80
CA ARG A 118 32.73 0.84 -8.04
C ARG A 118 32.87 -0.50 -7.35
N GLY A 119 33.52 -1.49 -7.98
CA GLY A 119 33.89 -2.74 -7.31
C GLY A 119 34.66 -2.47 -6.01
N THR A 120 35.69 -1.61 -6.06
CA THR A 120 36.47 -1.27 -4.85
C THR A 120 35.61 -0.59 -3.78
N VAL A 121 34.74 0.35 -4.18
CA VAL A 121 33.78 1.01 -3.27
C VAL A 121 32.82 0.01 -2.62
N PHE A 122 32.26 -0.94 -3.39
CA PHE A 122 31.38 -1.97 -2.86
C PHE A 122 32.11 -2.93 -1.91
N GLY A 123 33.37 -3.28 -2.19
CA GLY A 123 34.19 -4.07 -1.27
C GLY A 123 34.43 -3.36 0.07
N ILE A 124 34.64 -2.04 0.04
CA ILE A 124 34.75 -1.21 1.25
C ILE A 124 33.46 -1.24 2.07
N TYR A 125 32.31 -0.97 1.44
CA TYR A 125 31.04 -0.93 2.15
C TYR A 125 30.54 -2.32 2.58
N GLU A 126 30.85 -3.38 1.84
CA GLU A 126 30.58 -4.76 2.27
C GLU A 126 31.38 -5.11 3.53
N PHE A 127 32.66 -4.71 3.61
CA PHE A 127 33.44 -4.86 4.83
C PHE A 127 32.83 -4.07 6.01
N SER A 128 32.40 -2.83 5.75
CA SER A 128 31.74 -1.99 6.76
C SER A 128 30.44 -2.63 7.28
N ARG A 129 29.58 -3.13 6.39
CA ARG A 129 28.33 -3.83 6.76
C ARG A 129 28.63 -5.13 7.52
N ARG A 130 29.39 -6.06 6.92
CA ARG A 130 29.51 -7.45 7.43
C ARG A 130 30.48 -7.62 8.60
N VAL A 131 31.55 -6.82 8.66
CA VAL A 131 32.59 -6.98 9.69
C VAL A 131 32.44 -5.93 10.77
N LEU A 132 32.34 -4.66 10.39
CA LEU A 132 32.16 -3.57 11.35
C LEU A 132 30.73 -3.54 11.91
N GLY A 133 29.72 -3.98 11.15
CA GLY A 133 28.32 -3.97 11.57
C GLY A 133 27.68 -2.59 11.42
N VAL A 134 28.14 -1.79 10.46
CA VAL A 134 27.57 -0.47 10.17
C VAL A 134 26.48 -0.64 9.10
N SER A 135 25.23 -0.44 9.50
CA SER A 135 24.08 -0.50 8.58
C SER A 135 24.19 0.60 7.50
N PRO A 136 23.78 0.31 6.25
CA PRO A 136 23.54 1.35 5.23
C PRO A 136 22.62 2.47 5.73
N TRP A 137 21.71 2.15 6.65
CA TRP A 137 20.68 3.03 7.18
C TRP A 137 21.09 3.83 8.41
N TYR A 138 22.38 3.85 8.78
CA TYR A 138 22.86 4.58 9.96
C TYR A 138 22.49 6.08 9.94
N PHE A 139 22.38 6.67 8.75
CA PHE A 139 21.94 8.05 8.56
C PHE A 139 20.47 8.15 8.18
N PHE A 140 19.99 7.40 7.18
CA PHE A 140 18.61 7.58 6.67
C PHE A 140 17.53 6.96 7.56
N ALA A 141 17.88 6.10 8.51
CA ALA A 141 16.92 5.53 9.47
C ALA A 141 17.47 5.40 10.91
N ASP A 142 18.48 6.19 11.25
CA ASP A 142 19.08 6.28 12.59
C ASP A 142 19.55 4.94 13.21
N VAL A 143 19.81 3.91 12.38
CA VAL A 143 20.28 2.61 12.89
C VAL A 143 21.60 2.82 13.64
N PRO A 144 21.66 2.52 14.95
CA PRO A 144 22.81 2.90 15.76
C PRO A 144 24.04 2.06 15.40
N VAL A 145 25.19 2.72 15.26
CA VAL A 145 26.46 2.02 15.08
C VAL A 145 26.88 1.39 16.41
N LYS A 146 26.82 0.05 16.47
CA LYS A 146 27.13 -0.74 17.68
C LYS A 146 28.64 -0.68 17.97
N ARG A 147 29.01 -0.12 19.12
CA ARG A 147 30.40 -0.13 19.60
C ARG A 147 30.85 -1.54 19.96
N LYS A 148 32.06 -1.92 19.57
CA LYS A 148 32.64 -3.24 19.82
C LYS A 148 33.95 -3.11 20.61
N THR A 149 34.27 -4.14 21.39
CA THR A 149 35.58 -4.24 22.07
C THR A 149 36.65 -4.83 21.16
N GLU A 150 36.25 -5.63 20.18
CA GLU A 150 37.11 -6.18 19.14
C GLU A 150 36.27 -6.59 17.92
N ILE A 151 36.94 -6.75 16.78
CA ILE A 151 36.43 -7.47 15.60
C ILE A 151 37.39 -8.61 15.27
N THR A 152 36.87 -9.60 14.54
CA THR A 152 37.64 -10.78 14.14
C THR A 152 37.70 -10.89 12.62
N LEU A 153 38.89 -11.08 12.07
CA LEU A 153 39.14 -11.36 10.65
C LEU A 153 39.59 -12.82 10.49
N ASP A 154 38.94 -13.58 9.61
CA ASP A 154 39.37 -14.96 9.30
C ASP A 154 40.20 -15.00 8.02
N THR A 155 41.49 -15.33 8.16
CA THR A 155 42.41 -15.44 7.02
C THR A 155 42.10 -16.59 6.06
N LYS A 156 41.19 -17.50 6.41
CA LYS A 156 40.71 -18.54 5.50
C LYS A 156 39.48 -18.08 4.70
N ARG A 157 38.82 -17.00 5.13
CA ARG A 157 37.61 -16.50 4.49
C ARG A 157 37.98 -15.43 3.49
N VAL A 158 37.90 -15.81 2.22
CA VAL A 158 38.06 -14.91 1.07
C VAL A 158 36.68 -14.66 0.49
N ARG A 159 36.25 -13.41 0.44
CA ARG A 159 34.98 -13.00 -0.18
C ARG A 159 35.28 -12.39 -1.54
N ALA A 160 34.79 -13.02 -2.61
CA ALA A 160 34.80 -12.46 -3.96
C ALA A 160 33.35 -12.45 -4.47
N ASP A 161 32.89 -11.33 -5.01
CA ASP A 161 31.48 -11.17 -5.40
C ASP A 161 31.31 -10.10 -6.50
N TRP A 162 30.18 -10.14 -7.22
CA TRP A 162 29.84 -9.25 -8.35
C TRP A 162 28.32 -9.24 -8.63
N PRO A 163 27.79 -8.17 -9.26
CA PRO A 163 26.37 -8.07 -9.61
C PRO A 163 26.00 -8.86 -10.88
N LEU A 164 24.72 -9.20 -11.03
CA LEU A 164 24.17 -9.79 -12.26
C LEU A 164 23.27 -8.85 -13.08
N VAL A 165 22.68 -7.83 -12.45
CA VAL A 165 22.08 -6.69 -13.15
C VAL A 165 23.10 -5.57 -13.21
N GLU A 166 23.37 -5.04 -14.40
CA GLU A 166 24.52 -4.15 -14.61
C GLU A 166 24.33 -2.75 -14.05
N TYR A 167 23.17 -2.13 -14.27
CA TYR A 167 22.79 -0.85 -13.68
C TYR A 167 21.59 -1.05 -12.76
N ARG A 168 21.79 -0.73 -11.48
CA ARG A 168 20.85 -1.00 -10.40
C ARG A 168 20.65 0.30 -9.65
N GLY A 169 19.41 0.76 -9.59
CA GLY A 169 19.12 2.09 -9.11
C GLY A 169 17.68 2.30 -8.68
N PHE A 170 17.44 3.50 -8.19
CA PHE A 170 16.08 3.95 -7.86
C PHE A 170 15.80 5.31 -8.46
N PHE A 171 14.50 5.60 -8.56
CA PHE A 171 13.98 6.90 -8.92
C PHE A 171 13.45 7.58 -7.66
N ILE A 172 13.97 8.77 -7.39
CA ILE A 172 13.38 9.70 -6.43
C ILE A 172 12.27 10.44 -7.17
N ASN A 173 11.03 10.12 -6.82
CA ASN A 173 9.83 10.75 -7.37
C ASN A 173 8.85 11.06 -6.25
N ASP A 174 7.77 11.79 -6.53
CA ASP A 174 6.77 12.15 -5.52
C ASP A 174 7.46 12.77 -4.27
N GLU A 175 8.52 13.55 -4.51
CA GLU A 175 9.60 13.81 -3.57
C GLU A 175 9.41 15.04 -2.69
N GLU A 176 8.23 15.64 -2.69
CA GLU A 176 7.98 16.91 -2.01
C GLU A 176 8.23 16.82 -0.49
N GLU A 177 7.98 15.66 0.13
CA GLU A 177 8.31 15.42 1.54
C GLU A 177 9.84 15.35 1.76
N LEU A 178 10.59 14.76 0.82
CA LEU A 178 12.06 14.71 0.88
C LEU A 178 12.67 16.10 0.68
N ASP A 179 12.12 16.88 -0.24
CA ASP A 179 12.50 18.28 -0.46
C ASP A 179 12.22 19.11 0.80
N ARG A 180 11.04 18.95 1.41
CA ARG A 180 10.67 19.64 2.64
C ARG A 180 11.61 19.31 3.78
N TRP A 181 11.96 18.03 3.94
CA TRP A 181 12.96 17.59 4.92
C TRP A 181 14.33 18.20 4.64
N ALA A 182 14.79 18.23 3.38
CA ALA A 182 16.07 18.83 3.01
C ALA A 182 16.11 20.33 3.36
N GLN A 183 15.02 21.06 3.16
CA GLN A 183 14.90 22.45 3.58
C GLN A 183 15.01 22.61 5.10
N LEU A 184 14.24 21.82 5.85
CA LEU A 184 14.13 21.96 7.31
C LEU A 184 15.39 21.47 8.05
N TYR A 185 15.99 20.36 7.60
CA TYR A 185 17.09 19.69 8.29
C TYR A 185 18.47 20.03 7.71
N LEU A 186 18.62 20.08 6.39
CA LEU A 186 19.92 20.36 5.74
C LEU A 186 20.13 21.85 5.42
N GLY A 187 19.06 22.65 5.53
CA GLY A 187 19.07 24.08 5.23
C GLY A 187 19.38 24.36 3.76
N GLU A 188 18.98 23.47 2.85
CA GLU A 188 19.00 23.73 1.41
C GLU A 188 17.73 24.47 0.99
N GLU A 189 17.75 25.21 -0.12
CA GLU A 189 16.55 25.87 -0.65
C GLU A 189 15.57 24.84 -1.25
N THR A 190 16.13 23.77 -1.80
CA THR A 190 15.47 22.60 -2.39
C THR A 190 16.46 21.43 -2.35
N LEU A 191 16.04 20.22 -2.72
CA LEU A 191 16.87 19.01 -2.75
C LEU A 191 18.16 19.22 -3.56
N GLY A 192 19.29 19.35 -2.88
CA GLY A 192 20.53 19.81 -3.49
C GLY A 192 21.73 18.91 -3.23
N VAL A 193 22.92 19.48 -3.41
CA VAL A 193 24.22 18.79 -3.31
C VAL A 193 24.39 18.11 -1.95
N LYS A 194 23.94 18.70 -0.84
CA LYS A 194 24.09 18.09 0.50
C LYS A 194 23.19 16.86 0.64
N ALA A 195 21.95 16.94 0.16
CA ALA A 195 21.04 15.81 0.16
C ALA A 195 21.57 14.69 -0.76
N TYR A 196 21.97 15.01 -1.99
CA TYR A 196 22.50 14.03 -2.93
C TYR A 196 23.79 13.36 -2.45
N GLU A 197 24.68 14.05 -1.72
CA GLU A 197 25.85 13.40 -1.12
C GLU A 197 25.45 12.25 -0.18
N LYS A 198 24.40 12.46 0.62
CA LYS A 198 23.88 11.43 1.54
C LYS A 198 23.17 10.32 0.77
N ILE A 199 22.42 10.67 -0.26
CA ILE A 199 21.69 9.71 -1.09
C ILE A 199 22.66 8.82 -1.89
N PHE A 200 23.72 9.39 -2.45
CA PHE A 200 24.76 8.64 -3.17
C PHE A 200 25.53 7.73 -2.22
N GLU A 201 25.85 8.18 -0.99
CA GLU A 201 26.43 7.28 0.02
C GLU A 201 25.50 6.10 0.34
N LEU A 202 24.19 6.34 0.49
CA LEU A 202 23.21 5.28 0.71
C LEU A 202 23.17 4.30 -0.45
N ALA A 203 23.07 4.79 -1.70
CA ALA A 203 23.06 3.96 -2.90
C ALA A 203 24.29 3.05 -2.95
N LEU A 204 25.49 3.59 -2.73
CA LEU A 204 26.73 2.81 -2.76
C LEU A 204 26.82 1.80 -1.62
N ARG A 205 26.34 2.14 -0.41
CA ARG A 205 26.27 1.21 0.73
C ARG A 205 25.30 0.06 0.48
N LEU A 206 24.28 0.28 -0.35
CA LEU A 206 23.35 -0.74 -0.85
C LEU A 206 23.84 -1.43 -2.13
N LYS A 207 25.08 -1.18 -2.59
CA LYS A 207 25.65 -1.71 -3.84
C LYS A 207 24.88 -1.32 -5.13
N LEU A 208 24.19 -0.18 -5.09
CA LEU A 208 23.54 0.45 -6.24
C LEU A 208 24.50 1.44 -6.91
N ASN A 209 24.33 1.64 -8.22
CA ASN A 209 25.21 2.45 -9.06
C ASN A 209 24.48 3.44 -9.98
N TYR A 210 23.14 3.39 -10.01
CA TYR A 210 22.32 4.17 -10.94
C TYR A 210 21.24 4.93 -10.19
N ILE A 211 20.84 6.11 -10.69
CA ILE A 211 19.75 6.88 -10.09
C ILE A 211 19.04 7.73 -11.14
N TRP A 212 17.72 7.83 -11.00
CA TRP A 212 16.93 8.92 -11.57
C TRP A 212 16.69 9.96 -10.46
N PRO A 213 17.20 11.19 -10.61
CA PRO A 213 17.07 12.22 -9.58
C PRO A 213 15.66 12.82 -9.55
N ALA A 214 15.35 13.51 -8.45
CA ALA A 214 14.17 14.35 -8.30
C ALA A 214 13.99 15.32 -9.48
N MET A 215 12.73 15.54 -9.86
CA MET A 215 12.37 16.31 -11.06
C MET A 215 11.10 17.17 -10.91
N HIS A 216 10.30 16.93 -9.87
CA HIS A 216 9.09 17.70 -9.59
C HIS A 216 9.43 19.00 -8.85
N VAL A 217 10.27 18.93 -7.81
CA VAL A 217 10.62 20.09 -6.97
C VAL A 217 11.70 20.98 -7.59
N ASN A 218 12.64 20.39 -8.32
CA ASN A 218 13.75 21.06 -8.98
C ASN A 218 14.29 20.26 -10.18
N SER A 219 15.44 20.65 -10.73
CA SER A 219 16.15 19.88 -11.74
C SER A 219 17.59 19.62 -11.33
N PHE A 220 17.97 18.35 -11.34
CA PHE A 220 19.34 17.93 -11.04
C PHE A 220 20.40 18.67 -11.88
N ASN A 221 20.13 18.86 -13.17
CA ASN A 221 21.07 19.45 -14.13
C ASN A 221 21.20 20.98 -14.06
N MET A 222 20.35 21.67 -13.30
CA MET A 222 20.48 23.12 -13.09
C MET A 222 21.71 23.48 -12.27
N LEU A 223 22.23 22.55 -11.46
CA LEU A 223 23.46 22.73 -10.70
C LEU A 223 24.55 21.81 -11.28
N GLN A 224 25.55 22.40 -11.94
CA GLN A 224 26.69 21.64 -12.50
C GLN A 224 27.42 20.79 -11.43
N GLU A 225 27.43 21.26 -10.18
CA GLU A 225 28.03 20.56 -9.04
C GLU A 225 27.31 19.25 -8.70
N SER A 226 26.00 19.13 -8.97
CA SER A 226 25.26 17.88 -8.76
C SER A 226 25.82 16.76 -9.63
N GLY A 227 26.02 17.02 -10.92
CA GLY A 227 26.65 16.06 -11.83
C GLY A 227 28.12 15.79 -11.47
N ALA A 228 28.88 16.82 -11.07
CA ALA A 228 30.26 16.64 -10.64
C ALA A 228 30.36 15.78 -9.37
N LEU A 229 29.44 15.94 -8.42
CA LEU A 229 29.35 15.10 -7.22
C LEU A 229 29.06 13.64 -7.59
N ALA A 230 28.09 13.41 -8.50
CA ALA A 230 27.74 12.07 -8.93
C ALA A 230 28.96 11.33 -9.53
N ASP A 231 29.70 11.96 -10.44
CA ASP A 231 30.91 11.34 -11.00
C ASP A 231 32.01 11.13 -9.96
N ARG A 232 32.24 12.12 -9.06
CA ARG A 232 33.23 11.96 -7.97
C ARG A 232 32.89 10.82 -7.01
N MET A 233 31.61 10.51 -6.81
CA MET A 233 31.15 9.40 -5.98
C MET A 233 30.96 8.11 -6.78
N GLY A 234 31.03 8.14 -8.11
CA GLY A 234 30.90 6.99 -8.99
C GLY A 234 29.46 6.57 -9.27
N ILE A 235 28.48 7.47 -9.14
CA ILE A 235 27.07 7.23 -9.47
C ILE A 235 26.79 7.60 -10.93
N VAL A 236 26.11 6.71 -11.65
CA VAL A 236 25.62 6.94 -13.01
C VAL A 236 24.24 7.61 -12.93
N ILE A 237 24.10 8.77 -13.56
CA ILE A 237 22.82 9.50 -13.60
C ILE A 237 22.08 9.15 -14.88
N GLY A 238 20.81 8.79 -14.76
CA GLY A 238 19.88 8.75 -15.89
C GLY A 238 18.67 9.65 -15.65
N THR A 239 17.73 9.63 -16.58
CA THR A 239 16.52 10.45 -16.52
C THR A 239 15.26 9.70 -16.92
N SER A 240 14.12 10.19 -16.43
CA SER A 240 12.79 9.62 -16.65
C SER A 240 12.39 9.63 -18.14
N HIS A 241 11.30 8.94 -18.48
CA HIS A 241 10.78 8.80 -19.85
C HIS A 241 10.30 10.09 -20.53
N CYS A 242 10.22 11.21 -19.81
CA CYS A 242 9.87 12.52 -20.38
C CYS A 242 11.06 13.51 -20.36
N ASP A 243 12.21 13.07 -19.87
CA ASP A 243 13.41 13.88 -19.68
C ASP A 243 14.53 13.46 -20.64
N MET A 244 14.51 14.02 -21.85
CA MET A 244 15.39 13.62 -22.95
C MET A 244 16.79 14.21 -22.79
N LEU A 245 17.81 13.41 -23.09
CA LEU A 245 19.21 13.81 -23.08
C LEU A 245 19.62 14.57 -21.80
N MET A 246 19.23 14.01 -20.64
CA MET A 246 19.50 14.56 -19.31
C MET A 246 18.78 15.88 -18.98
N ARG A 247 17.80 16.33 -19.77
CA ARG A 247 17.01 17.55 -19.48
C ARG A 247 15.73 17.23 -18.72
N SER A 248 15.59 17.80 -17.52
CA SER A 248 14.32 17.81 -16.79
C SER A 248 13.39 18.88 -17.37
N ASN A 249 12.58 18.50 -18.34
CA ASN A 249 11.86 19.46 -19.17
C ASN A 249 10.84 20.29 -18.38
N HIS A 250 10.29 19.73 -17.30
CA HIS A 250 9.33 20.41 -16.44
C HIS A 250 9.87 21.72 -15.84
N ARG A 251 11.16 21.74 -15.52
CA ARG A 251 11.80 22.82 -14.74
C ARG A 251 12.95 23.50 -15.47
N GLU A 252 13.47 22.93 -16.57
CA GLU A 252 14.56 23.53 -17.36
C GLU A 252 14.10 24.28 -18.61
N TRP A 253 13.05 23.83 -19.31
CA TRP A 253 12.69 24.35 -20.64
C TRP A 253 12.34 25.84 -20.63
N GLN A 254 11.41 26.25 -19.75
CA GLN A 254 10.95 27.64 -19.69
C GLN A 254 12.04 28.60 -19.21
N PRO A 255 12.80 28.32 -18.13
CA PRO A 255 13.94 29.16 -17.74
C PRO A 255 15.00 29.28 -18.84
N TRP A 256 15.30 28.19 -19.56
CA TRP A 256 16.28 28.22 -20.64
C TRP A 256 15.83 29.10 -21.82
N LEU A 257 14.56 29.03 -22.24
CA LEU A 257 14.02 29.92 -23.27
C LEU A 257 14.13 31.40 -22.86
N GLN A 258 13.81 31.70 -21.60
CA GLN A 258 13.92 33.06 -21.06
C GLN A 258 15.36 33.56 -21.06
N GLU A 259 16.32 32.71 -20.68
CA GLU A 259 17.75 33.03 -20.71
C GLU A 259 18.25 33.32 -22.13
N LYS A 260 17.82 32.52 -23.12
CA LYS A 260 18.19 32.71 -24.53
C LYS A 260 17.45 33.87 -25.22
N GLY A 261 16.41 34.42 -24.59
CA GLY A 261 15.53 35.43 -25.20
C GLY A 261 14.71 34.87 -26.36
N TYR A 262 14.35 33.58 -26.31
CA TYR A 262 13.47 32.97 -27.29
C TYR A 262 12.01 33.14 -26.86
N GLU A 263 11.31 33.97 -27.63
CA GLU A 263 9.86 34.14 -27.58
C GLU A 263 9.25 33.32 -28.74
N ASP A 264 8.05 32.76 -28.54
CA ASP A 264 7.27 32.00 -29.53
C ASP A 264 7.88 30.64 -29.98
N VAL A 265 8.32 29.82 -29.02
CA VAL A 265 8.81 28.45 -29.25
C VAL A 265 8.01 27.47 -28.41
N GLU A 266 7.55 26.38 -29.03
CA GLU A 266 6.79 25.30 -28.38
C GLU A 266 7.71 24.09 -28.19
N TYR A 267 7.49 23.29 -27.14
CA TYR A 267 8.20 22.02 -26.95
C TYR A 267 7.60 20.92 -27.85
N ASP A 268 7.59 21.20 -29.16
CA ASP A 268 6.97 20.41 -30.22
C ASP A 268 7.95 20.25 -31.39
N PHE A 269 8.48 19.03 -31.56
CA PHE A 269 9.42 18.74 -32.64
C PHE A 269 8.73 18.53 -34.00
N SER A 270 7.40 18.40 -34.05
CA SER A 270 6.64 18.34 -35.30
C SER A 270 6.74 19.65 -36.08
N VAL A 271 6.94 20.79 -35.41
CA VAL A 271 7.07 22.12 -36.01
C VAL A 271 8.46 22.31 -36.64
N PRO A 272 8.61 22.37 -37.97
CA PRO A 272 9.92 22.42 -38.63
C PRO A 272 10.61 23.79 -38.54
N GLY A 273 11.87 23.85 -39.00
CA GLY A 273 12.66 25.08 -39.07
C GLY A 273 13.16 25.53 -37.69
N ARG A 274 13.02 26.83 -37.38
CA ARG A 274 13.58 27.45 -36.17
C ARG A 274 13.17 26.75 -34.87
N ASN A 275 11.96 26.18 -34.79
CA ASN A 275 11.51 25.47 -33.58
C ASN A 275 12.37 24.21 -33.32
N ARG A 276 12.57 23.37 -34.34
CA ARG A 276 13.48 22.20 -34.28
C ARG A 276 14.92 22.60 -33.99
N ASP A 277 15.41 23.67 -34.60
CA ASP A 277 16.79 24.12 -34.38
C ASP A 277 17.00 24.51 -32.89
N ILE A 278 16.02 25.18 -32.29
CA ILE A 278 16.06 25.59 -30.87
C ILE A 278 15.95 24.38 -29.93
N LEU A 279 15.07 23.41 -30.21
CA LEU A 279 14.99 22.15 -29.45
C LEU A 279 16.30 21.35 -29.53
N THR A 280 16.89 21.28 -30.72
CA THR A 280 18.19 20.63 -30.94
C THR A 280 19.28 21.32 -30.12
N GLN A 281 19.36 22.66 -30.14
CA GLN A 281 20.31 23.43 -29.33
C GLN A 281 20.12 23.15 -27.83
N TYR A 282 18.88 23.14 -27.35
CA TYR A 282 18.58 22.88 -25.94
C TYR A 282 19.12 21.53 -25.47
N TRP A 283 18.97 20.50 -26.30
CA TRP A 283 19.52 19.17 -26.06
C TRP A 283 21.06 19.13 -26.17
N GLU A 284 21.63 19.75 -27.20
CA GLU A 284 23.10 19.82 -27.40
C GLU A 284 23.82 20.40 -26.17
N GLU A 285 23.29 21.48 -25.60
CA GLU A 285 23.89 22.13 -24.43
C GLU A 285 23.87 21.22 -23.18
N SER A 286 22.87 20.34 -23.04
CA SER A 286 22.83 19.34 -21.96
C SER A 286 23.90 18.27 -22.11
N VAL A 287 24.08 17.77 -23.35
CA VAL A 287 25.09 16.77 -23.68
C VAL A 287 26.47 17.37 -23.45
N GLU A 288 26.72 18.60 -23.90
CA GLU A 288 27.99 19.29 -23.69
C GLU A 288 28.31 19.50 -22.20
N GLN A 289 27.32 19.89 -21.39
CA GLN A 289 27.49 20.04 -19.95
C GLN A 289 27.91 18.73 -19.25
N ASN A 290 27.43 17.58 -19.76
CA ASN A 290 27.61 16.28 -19.11
C ASN A 290 28.62 15.37 -19.81
N ARG A 291 29.27 15.83 -20.88
CA ARG A 291 30.13 15.02 -21.75
C ARG A 291 31.26 14.28 -21.04
N ASP A 292 31.79 14.85 -19.96
CA ASP A 292 32.94 14.32 -19.22
C ASP A 292 32.50 13.49 -17.99
N LYS A 293 31.20 13.18 -17.88
CA LYS A 293 30.59 12.46 -16.74
C LYS A 293 29.99 11.14 -17.20
N GLU A 294 29.88 10.19 -16.27
CA GLU A 294 29.18 8.92 -16.54
C GLU A 294 27.66 9.10 -16.44
N CYS A 295 27.00 9.24 -17.59
CA CYS A 295 25.56 9.46 -17.69
C CYS A 295 24.88 8.42 -18.60
N CYS A 296 23.58 8.23 -18.39
CA CYS A 296 22.69 7.53 -19.29
C CYS A 296 21.82 8.54 -20.03
N TYR A 297 21.88 8.54 -21.36
CA TYR A 297 21.10 9.45 -22.18
C TYR A 297 19.78 8.78 -22.59
N THR A 298 18.66 9.33 -22.12
CA THR A 298 17.32 8.92 -22.56
C THR A 298 17.01 9.57 -23.91
N LEU A 299 16.65 8.75 -24.91
CA LEU A 299 16.29 9.15 -26.28
C LEU A 299 14.79 8.93 -26.54
N GLY A 300 14.29 9.55 -27.61
CA GLY A 300 12.87 9.66 -27.94
C GLY A 300 12.33 11.04 -27.59
N MET A 301 11.01 11.17 -27.46
CA MET A 301 10.37 12.40 -26.98
C MET A 301 8.98 12.10 -26.44
N ARG A 302 8.69 12.66 -25.27
CA ARG A 302 7.34 12.83 -24.72
C ARG A 302 7.14 14.31 -24.39
N GLY A 303 5.91 14.69 -24.08
CA GLY A 303 5.59 16.05 -23.67
C GLY A 303 6.19 16.41 -22.30
N ILE A 304 6.10 17.67 -21.92
CA ILE A 304 6.61 18.16 -20.64
C ILE A 304 5.78 17.55 -19.49
N HIS A 305 6.46 17.09 -18.41
CA HIS A 305 5.82 16.59 -17.18
C HIS A 305 4.84 15.42 -17.43
N ASP A 306 5.34 14.34 -18.04
CA ASP A 306 4.61 13.08 -18.31
C ASP A 306 3.41 13.19 -19.28
N SER A 307 3.24 14.34 -19.95
CA SER A 307 2.26 14.49 -21.03
C SER A 307 2.68 13.76 -22.32
N GLY A 308 1.73 13.49 -23.21
CA GLY A 308 2.03 13.00 -24.56
C GLY A 308 2.77 14.06 -25.38
N PHE A 309 3.66 13.66 -26.29
CA PHE A 309 4.37 14.65 -27.12
C PHE A 309 3.41 15.40 -28.04
N GLU A 310 3.55 16.73 -28.05
CA GLU A 310 2.75 17.63 -28.87
C GLU A 310 3.08 17.42 -30.35
N THR A 311 2.03 17.39 -31.18
CA THR A 311 2.15 17.16 -32.63
C THR A 311 1.26 18.13 -33.40
N ARG A 312 1.42 19.43 -33.16
CA ARG A 312 0.57 20.46 -33.75
C ARG A 312 0.59 20.45 -35.28
N ALA A 313 1.73 20.11 -35.88
CA ALA A 313 1.83 19.99 -37.34
C ALA A 313 0.94 18.87 -37.92
N PHE A 314 0.41 17.97 -37.08
CA PHE A 314 -0.47 16.86 -37.43
C PHE A 314 -1.94 17.12 -37.09
N GLU A 315 -2.30 18.35 -36.69
CA GLU A 315 -3.69 18.75 -36.50
C GLU A 315 -4.53 18.45 -37.76
N GLY A 316 -5.59 17.65 -37.59
CA GLY A 316 -6.47 17.21 -38.67
C GLY A 316 -6.17 15.81 -39.23
N LEU A 317 -5.05 15.17 -38.85
CA LEU A 317 -4.80 13.76 -39.14
C LEU A 317 -5.53 12.86 -38.12
N ALA A 318 -5.94 11.66 -38.55
CA ALA A 318 -6.60 10.69 -37.67
C ALA A 318 -6.30 9.24 -38.11
N GLY A 319 -6.52 8.28 -37.19
CA GLY A 319 -6.34 6.85 -37.48
C GLY A 319 -4.91 6.50 -37.89
N GLU A 320 -4.77 5.64 -38.91
CA GLU A 320 -3.47 5.16 -39.40
C GLU A 320 -2.56 6.30 -39.92
N GLU A 321 -3.12 7.35 -40.51
CA GLU A 321 -2.33 8.48 -41.02
C GLU A 321 -1.62 9.23 -39.88
N LEU A 322 -2.34 9.49 -38.77
CA LEU A 322 -1.77 10.10 -37.59
C LEU A 322 -0.74 9.18 -36.92
N LEU A 323 -1.01 7.87 -36.87
CA LEU A 323 -0.11 6.87 -36.32
C LEU A 323 1.24 6.86 -37.06
N HIS A 324 1.21 6.76 -38.39
CA HIS A 324 2.42 6.78 -39.21
C HIS A 324 3.18 8.11 -39.12
N ALA A 325 2.47 9.25 -39.12
CA ALA A 325 3.11 10.55 -38.96
C ALA A 325 3.84 10.68 -37.60
N LYS A 326 3.25 10.13 -36.53
CA LYS A 326 3.88 10.07 -35.20
C LYS A 326 5.10 9.15 -35.16
N ILE A 327 5.05 8.01 -35.83
CA ILE A 327 6.20 7.10 -35.98
C ILE A 327 7.34 7.83 -36.70
N ASP A 328 7.09 8.37 -37.90
CA ASP A 328 8.11 9.08 -38.70
C ASP A 328 8.74 10.25 -37.93
N LEU A 329 7.93 10.98 -37.15
CA LEU A 329 8.42 12.07 -36.31
C LEU A 329 9.36 11.56 -35.22
N LEU A 330 8.98 10.49 -34.51
CA LEU A 330 9.78 9.96 -33.42
C LEU A 330 11.08 9.32 -33.93
N GLU A 331 11.08 8.68 -35.09
CA GLU A 331 12.31 8.23 -35.77
C GLU A 331 13.22 9.41 -36.10
N THR A 332 12.65 10.53 -36.59
CA THR A 332 13.41 11.76 -36.88
C THR A 332 14.01 12.37 -35.61
N VAL A 333 13.27 12.37 -34.50
CA VAL A 333 13.75 12.82 -33.19
C VAL A 333 14.93 11.97 -32.75
N ILE A 334 14.79 10.64 -32.73
CA ILE A 334 15.85 9.72 -32.30
C ILE A 334 17.11 9.91 -33.15
N ALA A 335 16.97 9.97 -34.47
CA ALA A 335 18.10 10.21 -35.37
C ALA A 335 18.81 11.55 -35.12
N THR A 336 18.05 12.60 -34.76
CA THR A 336 18.62 13.91 -34.41
C THR A 336 19.39 13.82 -33.10
N GLN A 337 18.86 13.13 -32.11
CA GLN A 337 19.50 12.96 -30.80
C GLN A 337 20.78 12.10 -30.89
N GLU A 338 20.78 11.03 -31.69
CA GLU A 338 21.99 10.24 -31.95
C GLU A 338 23.08 11.09 -32.58
N LYS A 339 22.74 11.93 -33.56
CA LYS A 339 23.69 12.86 -34.16
C LYS A 339 24.30 13.82 -33.13
N ILE A 340 23.51 14.33 -32.19
CA ILE A 340 24.03 15.17 -31.10
C ILE A 340 25.06 14.40 -30.28
N LEU A 341 24.76 13.16 -29.89
CA LEU A 341 25.67 12.34 -29.08
C LEU A 341 26.99 12.06 -29.84
N ASP A 342 26.91 11.68 -31.11
CA ASP A 342 28.06 11.41 -31.97
C ASP A 342 28.98 12.64 -32.11
N GLU A 343 28.39 13.83 -32.28
CA GLU A 343 29.15 15.07 -32.47
C GLU A 343 29.79 15.59 -31.17
N LYS A 344 29.21 15.28 -29.99
CA LYS A 344 29.61 15.90 -28.71
C LYS A 344 30.42 15.00 -27.77
N LEU A 345 30.19 13.67 -27.75
CA LEU A 345 30.78 12.78 -26.74
C LEU A 345 32.11 12.15 -27.17
N GLY A 346 32.29 11.82 -28.45
CA GLY A 346 33.53 11.18 -28.92
C GLY A 346 33.84 9.80 -28.31
N HIS A 347 32.91 9.23 -27.55
CA HIS A 347 32.95 7.90 -26.93
C HIS A 347 31.55 7.31 -26.84
N ASP A 348 31.45 5.99 -26.71
CA ASP A 348 30.16 5.30 -26.51
C ASP A 348 29.59 5.61 -25.13
N THR A 349 28.27 5.64 -25.01
CA THR A 349 27.55 5.94 -23.77
C THR A 349 26.33 5.03 -23.60
N LEU A 350 25.80 4.94 -22.38
CA LEU A 350 24.55 4.24 -22.13
C LEU A 350 23.39 5.05 -22.71
N LYS A 351 22.59 4.42 -23.58
CA LYS A 351 21.42 5.03 -24.22
C LYS A 351 20.18 4.21 -23.92
N THR A 352 19.09 4.87 -23.58
CA THR A 352 17.82 4.21 -23.24
C THR A 352 16.66 4.76 -24.04
N PHE A 353 15.69 3.88 -24.33
CA PHE A 353 14.39 4.24 -24.87
C PHE A 353 13.30 3.58 -24.05
N ILE A 354 12.30 4.35 -23.62
CA ILE A 354 11.22 3.85 -22.76
C ILE A 354 9.90 3.93 -23.55
N PRO A 355 9.37 2.82 -24.08
CA PRO A 355 8.06 2.78 -24.73
C PRO A 355 6.95 2.87 -23.66
N TYR A 356 6.75 4.07 -23.11
CA TYR A 356 5.79 4.33 -22.04
C TYR A 356 4.48 4.95 -22.59
N LYS A 357 3.35 4.56 -21.99
CA LYS A 357 1.99 5.03 -22.34
C LYS A 357 1.74 4.99 -23.86
N GLU A 358 1.55 6.13 -24.50
CA GLU A 358 1.22 6.25 -25.92
C GLU A 358 2.37 5.82 -26.85
N VAL A 359 3.61 5.87 -26.38
CA VAL A 359 4.79 5.49 -27.17
C VAL A 359 4.87 3.97 -27.38
N LEU A 360 4.29 3.18 -26.46
CA LEU A 360 4.23 1.73 -26.62
C LEU A 360 3.42 1.33 -27.85
N GLU A 361 2.31 2.04 -28.13
CA GLU A 361 1.51 1.80 -29.33
C GLU A 361 2.30 2.10 -30.60
N LEU A 362 3.14 3.15 -30.61
CA LEU A 362 4.00 3.45 -31.76
C LEU A 362 5.03 2.34 -31.99
N TYR A 363 5.62 1.82 -30.91
CA TYR A 363 6.56 0.71 -30.96
C TYR A 363 5.92 -0.58 -31.49
N ASP A 364 4.76 -0.95 -30.95
CA ASP A 364 4.03 -2.14 -31.37
C ASP A 364 3.53 -2.05 -32.83
N ASN A 365 3.41 -0.84 -33.39
CA ASN A 365 3.00 -0.59 -34.78
C ASN A 365 4.16 -0.26 -35.74
N GLY A 366 5.41 -0.52 -35.34
CA GLY A 366 6.54 -0.56 -36.28
C GLY A 366 7.54 0.59 -36.18
N LEU A 367 7.53 1.40 -35.11
CA LEU A 367 8.62 2.35 -34.84
C LEU A 367 9.97 1.63 -34.76
N VAL A 368 10.93 2.08 -35.57
CA VAL A 368 12.29 1.52 -35.57
C VAL A 368 13.14 2.19 -34.49
N VAL A 369 13.60 1.40 -33.51
CA VAL A 369 14.52 1.84 -32.46
C VAL A 369 15.91 1.26 -32.70
N PRO A 370 16.98 2.07 -32.74
CA PRO A 370 18.35 1.59 -32.94
C PRO A 370 18.75 0.46 -31.98
N GLU A 371 19.43 -0.57 -32.49
CA GLU A 371 19.68 -1.85 -31.78
C GLU A 371 20.47 -1.72 -30.47
N ASP A 372 21.30 -0.70 -30.34
CA ASP A 372 22.16 -0.44 -29.19
C ASP A 372 21.48 0.39 -28.08
N LEU A 373 20.27 0.91 -28.30
CA LEU A 373 19.45 1.49 -27.24
C LEU A 373 18.88 0.38 -26.35
N THR A 374 19.06 0.52 -25.04
CA THR A 374 18.39 -0.34 -24.06
C THR A 374 16.91 -0.01 -24.02
N LEU A 375 16.05 -1.00 -24.29
CA LEU A 375 14.59 -0.86 -24.15
C LEU A 375 14.20 -1.01 -22.68
N ILE A 376 13.56 0.00 -22.10
CA ILE A 376 13.08 -0.05 -20.70
C ILE A 376 11.60 -0.42 -20.67
N TRP A 377 11.31 -1.64 -20.25
CA TRP A 377 9.95 -2.12 -20.01
C TRP A 377 9.40 -1.54 -18.71
N VAL A 378 8.09 -1.39 -18.62
CA VAL A 378 7.43 -0.70 -17.51
C VAL A 378 6.36 -1.57 -16.88
N ASN A 379 6.21 -1.46 -15.56
CA ASN A 379 4.99 -1.94 -14.91
C ASN A 379 3.83 -0.95 -15.16
N ASP A 380 2.66 -1.34 -14.67
CA ASP A 380 1.41 -0.59 -14.70
C ASP A 380 1.32 0.54 -13.65
N ASN A 381 2.41 0.81 -12.94
CA ASN A 381 2.54 1.67 -11.76
C ASN A 381 2.05 1.07 -10.42
N TYR A 382 1.41 -0.10 -10.37
CA TYR A 382 0.96 -0.77 -9.13
C TYR A 382 1.67 -2.09 -8.82
N GLY A 383 2.67 -2.45 -9.63
CA GLY A 383 3.54 -3.59 -9.40
C GLY A 383 3.46 -4.67 -10.48
N TYR A 384 2.58 -4.56 -11.46
CA TYR A 384 2.35 -5.57 -12.49
C TYR A 384 3.06 -5.22 -13.80
N VAL A 385 4.06 -6.02 -14.21
CA VAL A 385 4.78 -5.77 -15.48
C VAL A 385 3.83 -5.93 -16.66
N ARG A 386 3.73 -4.90 -17.53
CA ARG A 386 2.73 -4.85 -18.62
C ARG A 386 2.99 -5.88 -19.73
N ARG A 387 4.26 -6.03 -20.11
CA ARG A 387 4.76 -7.11 -20.97
C ARG A 387 6.27 -7.33 -20.80
N TYR A 388 6.71 -8.52 -21.15
CA TYR A 388 8.12 -8.91 -21.21
C TYR A 388 8.60 -8.92 -22.67
N PRO A 389 9.91 -8.75 -22.94
CA PRO A 389 10.42 -8.75 -24.30
C PRO A 389 10.24 -10.12 -24.97
N ASN A 390 9.81 -10.12 -26.22
CA ASN A 390 9.74 -11.31 -27.06
C ASN A 390 11.15 -11.82 -27.46
N GLU A 391 11.21 -12.96 -28.15
CA GLU A 391 12.48 -13.59 -28.53
C GLU A 391 13.42 -12.71 -29.37
N GLU A 392 12.89 -11.81 -30.20
CA GLU A 392 13.69 -10.88 -31.00
C GLU A 392 14.16 -9.68 -30.17
N GLU A 393 13.27 -9.12 -29.35
CA GLU A 393 13.60 -8.03 -28.42
C GLU A 393 14.68 -8.44 -27.39
N GLN A 394 14.73 -9.72 -27.00
CA GLN A 394 15.78 -10.27 -26.13
C GLN A 394 17.17 -10.33 -26.79
N LYS A 395 17.26 -10.34 -28.12
CA LYS A 395 18.54 -10.45 -28.86
C LYS A 395 19.22 -9.11 -29.13
N ARG A 396 18.54 -7.99 -28.87
CA ARG A 396 19.04 -6.63 -29.13
C ARG A 396 20.35 -6.36 -28.41
N SER A 397 21.29 -5.69 -29.07
CA SER A 397 22.63 -5.43 -28.49
C SER A 397 22.60 -4.45 -27.32
N GLY A 398 21.64 -3.52 -27.30
CA GLY A 398 21.38 -2.63 -26.17
C GLY A 398 20.76 -3.32 -24.96
N GLY A 399 20.25 -4.55 -25.14
CA GLY A 399 19.57 -5.31 -24.10
C GLY A 399 18.26 -4.66 -23.63
N ASN A 400 17.78 -5.13 -22.48
CA ASN A 400 16.50 -4.71 -21.91
C ASN A 400 16.65 -4.29 -20.45
N GLY A 401 15.89 -3.28 -20.04
CA GLY A 401 15.77 -2.79 -18.67
C GLY A 401 14.32 -2.72 -18.18
N LEU A 402 14.15 -2.36 -16.90
CA LEU A 402 12.88 -2.31 -16.19
C LEU A 402 12.75 -1.00 -15.43
N TYR A 403 11.58 -0.36 -15.56
CA TYR A 403 11.08 0.67 -14.66
C TYR A 403 9.89 0.11 -13.86
N TYR A 404 10.03 0.06 -12.54
CA TYR A 404 9.06 -0.51 -11.60
C TYR A 404 8.64 0.52 -10.54
N HIS A 405 7.56 0.26 -9.80
CA HIS A 405 7.03 1.20 -8.80
C HIS A 405 6.80 0.53 -7.45
N ASN A 406 7.31 1.17 -6.38
CA ASN A 406 6.97 0.92 -4.98
C ASN A 406 6.30 2.14 -4.31
N SER A 407 6.22 3.28 -5.03
CA SER A 407 5.45 4.49 -4.76
C SER A 407 4.83 4.97 -6.08
N TYR A 408 3.65 5.58 -6.04
CA TYR A 408 3.05 6.19 -7.22
C TYR A 408 2.07 7.32 -6.88
N TRP A 409 2.34 8.52 -7.41
CA TRP A 409 1.35 9.57 -7.60
C TRP A 409 0.55 9.34 -8.89
N ALA A 410 -0.68 8.85 -8.74
CA ALA A 410 -1.58 8.58 -9.85
C ALA A 410 -2.12 9.84 -10.51
N ALA A 411 -2.42 9.75 -11.81
CA ALA A 411 -3.09 10.82 -12.55
C ALA A 411 -4.50 11.12 -11.98
N PRO A 412 -5.04 12.34 -12.17
CA PRO A 412 -6.33 12.76 -11.63
C PRO A 412 -7.51 11.83 -11.92
N GLU A 413 -7.49 11.20 -13.09
CA GLU A 413 -8.50 10.26 -13.57
C GLU A 413 -8.47 8.89 -12.90
N ASP A 414 -7.32 8.50 -12.33
CA ASP A 414 -7.11 7.17 -11.74
C ASP A 414 -7.57 7.13 -10.27
N GLU A 415 -7.51 8.25 -9.52
CA GLU A 415 -7.93 8.32 -8.10
C GLU A 415 -7.39 7.14 -7.25
N ALA A 416 -6.10 6.83 -7.41
CA ALA A 416 -5.49 5.60 -6.90
C ALA A 416 -4.02 5.75 -6.46
N SER A 417 -3.60 6.93 -6.01
CA SER A 417 -2.23 7.15 -5.52
C SER A 417 -1.92 6.27 -4.31
N TYR A 418 -0.65 5.95 -4.11
CA TYR A 418 -0.14 5.34 -2.87
C TYR A 418 1.29 5.83 -2.59
N THR A 419 1.42 6.69 -1.58
CA THR A 419 2.63 7.44 -1.28
C THR A 419 2.95 7.49 0.21
N PHE A 420 2.04 7.07 1.10
CA PHE A 420 2.25 7.07 2.55
C PHE A 420 3.15 5.92 3.00
N ILE A 421 2.77 4.69 2.66
CA ILE A 421 3.59 3.49 2.85
C ILE A 421 3.47 2.61 1.61
N THR A 422 4.50 1.84 1.30
CA THR A 422 4.34 0.81 0.27
C THR A 422 3.50 -0.34 0.80
N THR A 423 2.70 -0.89 -0.10
CA THR A 423 1.81 -2.02 0.16
C THR A 423 1.98 -3.09 -0.91
N ILE A 424 3.12 -3.06 -1.63
CA ILE A 424 3.50 -4.07 -2.60
C ILE A 424 4.37 -5.09 -1.84
N PRO A 425 3.89 -6.35 -1.67
CA PRO A 425 4.63 -7.35 -0.92
C PRO A 425 6.01 -7.62 -1.51
N LEU A 426 6.99 -7.96 -0.67
CA LEU A 426 8.32 -8.38 -1.13
C LEU A 426 8.23 -9.56 -2.12
N ALA A 427 7.33 -10.50 -1.86
CA ALA A 427 7.07 -11.63 -2.75
C ALA A 427 6.53 -11.20 -4.13
N HIS A 428 5.75 -10.12 -4.21
CA HIS A 428 5.29 -9.56 -5.48
C HIS A 428 6.48 -8.98 -6.26
N THR A 429 7.26 -8.10 -5.62
CA THR A 429 8.44 -7.48 -6.23
C THR A 429 9.40 -8.56 -6.71
N ARG A 430 9.74 -9.54 -5.86
CA ARG A 430 10.59 -10.67 -6.23
C ARG A 430 10.06 -11.40 -7.46
N ASN A 431 8.79 -11.78 -7.49
CA ASN A 431 8.23 -12.57 -8.59
C ASN A 431 8.32 -11.83 -9.93
N GLU A 432 8.00 -10.53 -9.96
CA GLU A 432 8.09 -9.73 -11.18
C GLU A 432 9.54 -9.48 -11.61
N LEU A 433 10.46 -9.23 -10.66
CA LEU A 433 11.88 -9.06 -10.97
C LEU A 433 12.53 -10.38 -11.44
N GLN A 434 12.13 -11.51 -10.87
CA GLN A 434 12.58 -12.84 -11.29
C GLN A 434 12.12 -13.14 -12.71
N LYS A 435 10.85 -12.84 -13.03
CA LYS A 435 10.33 -12.95 -14.40
C LYS A 435 11.05 -11.99 -15.34
N ALA A 436 11.34 -10.76 -14.93
CA ALA A 436 12.09 -9.81 -15.73
C ALA A 436 13.48 -10.36 -16.08
N TYR A 437 14.23 -10.86 -15.09
CA TYR A 437 15.54 -11.45 -15.31
C TYR A 437 15.48 -12.70 -16.21
N ALA A 438 14.50 -13.59 -15.97
CA ALA A 438 14.30 -14.80 -16.76
C ALA A 438 14.00 -14.50 -18.23
N ASN A 439 13.26 -13.42 -18.52
CA ASN A 439 12.94 -12.96 -19.86
C ASN A 439 13.96 -11.95 -20.42
N GLY A 440 15.21 -11.95 -19.94
CA GLY A 440 16.30 -11.19 -20.56
C GLY A 440 16.35 -9.69 -20.22
N ILE A 441 15.56 -9.22 -19.27
CA ILE A 441 15.63 -7.84 -18.74
C ILE A 441 16.72 -7.77 -17.67
N ARG A 442 17.97 -7.52 -18.07
CA ARG A 442 19.17 -7.63 -17.19
C ARG A 442 20.10 -6.43 -17.22
N ARG A 443 19.84 -5.44 -18.08
CA ARG A 443 20.77 -4.31 -18.31
C ARG A 443 20.58 -3.21 -17.27
N ILE A 444 19.38 -2.67 -17.14
CA ILE A 444 19.06 -1.58 -16.21
C ILE A 444 17.80 -1.92 -15.43
N TRP A 445 17.85 -1.93 -14.11
CA TRP A 445 16.64 -1.89 -13.27
C TRP A 445 16.60 -0.58 -12.50
N VAL A 446 15.49 0.11 -12.57
CA VAL A 446 15.21 1.32 -11.80
C VAL A 446 13.82 1.23 -11.19
N ILE A 447 13.71 1.47 -9.90
CA ILE A 447 12.44 1.38 -9.16
C ILE A 447 12.10 2.73 -8.53
N ASN A 448 10.87 3.19 -8.69
CA ASN A 448 10.35 4.36 -7.99
C ASN A 448 10.14 4.03 -6.51
N PHE A 449 10.91 4.69 -5.64
CA PHE A 449 10.82 4.57 -4.18
C PHE A 449 10.33 5.87 -3.51
N GLY A 450 9.62 6.72 -4.25
CA GLY A 450 9.07 7.95 -3.72
C GLY A 450 10.16 8.85 -3.13
N ALA A 451 9.87 9.37 -1.92
CA ALA A 451 10.77 10.13 -1.06
C ALA A 451 11.86 9.29 -0.34
N ILE A 452 12.10 8.03 -0.75
CA ILE A 452 12.96 7.01 -0.10
C ILE A 452 12.39 6.50 1.23
N LYS A 453 11.94 7.39 2.12
CA LYS A 453 11.28 7.03 3.38
C LYS A 453 9.76 7.01 3.15
N PRO A 454 9.01 6.08 3.77
CA PRO A 454 9.45 4.99 4.65
C PRO A 454 9.63 3.65 3.89
N LEU A 455 10.38 3.61 2.78
CA LEU A 455 10.54 2.42 1.91
C LEU A 455 11.90 1.73 2.04
N GLU A 456 12.53 1.82 3.22
CA GLU A 456 13.89 1.36 3.46
C GLU A 456 14.04 -0.17 3.36
N MET A 457 13.04 -0.92 3.85
CA MET A 457 13.02 -2.38 3.79
C MET A 457 12.96 -2.85 2.34
N GLU A 458 12.07 -2.25 1.56
CA GLU A 458 11.80 -2.63 0.18
C GLU A 458 12.96 -2.22 -0.75
N LEU A 459 13.58 -1.05 -0.50
CA LEU A 459 14.80 -0.65 -1.19
C LEU A 459 15.97 -1.58 -0.88
N SER A 460 16.12 -2.02 0.38
CA SER A 460 17.15 -2.98 0.77
C SER A 460 16.95 -4.32 0.07
N PHE A 461 15.71 -4.83 0.06
CA PHE A 461 15.36 -6.09 -0.59
C PHE A 461 15.64 -6.04 -2.09
N TYR A 462 15.19 -4.97 -2.76
CA TYR A 462 15.48 -4.76 -4.18
C TYR A 462 16.99 -4.74 -4.46
N ALA A 463 17.76 -4.03 -3.65
CA ALA A 463 19.19 -3.85 -3.88
C ALA A 463 19.97 -5.18 -3.75
N ASP A 464 19.64 -5.97 -2.73
CA ASP A 464 20.21 -7.31 -2.55
C ASP A 464 19.71 -8.26 -3.66
N PHE A 465 18.42 -8.26 -4.01
CA PHE A 465 17.88 -9.12 -5.07
C PHE A 465 18.48 -8.80 -6.45
N ALA A 466 18.61 -7.52 -6.84
CA ALA A 466 19.20 -7.12 -8.12
C ALA A 466 20.69 -7.49 -8.24
N TRP A 467 21.39 -7.64 -7.11
CA TRP A 467 22.77 -8.13 -7.07
C TRP A 467 22.84 -9.64 -7.36
N ASP A 468 21.85 -10.42 -6.90
CA ASP A 468 21.91 -11.88 -6.81
C ASP A 468 20.97 -12.66 -7.76
N CYS A 469 19.92 -12.07 -8.35
CA CYS A 469 18.75 -12.69 -9.03
C CYS A 469 18.97 -13.70 -10.18
N GLY A 470 20.21 -14.10 -10.46
CA GLY A 470 20.56 -15.15 -11.42
C GLY A 470 21.70 -16.07 -10.97
N LYS A 471 22.12 -16.00 -9.71
CA LYS A 471 23.11 -16.91 -9.12
C LYS A 471 22.45 -18.26 -8.84
N SER A 472 23.27 -19.31 -8.66
CA SER A 472 22.77 -20.66 -8.35
C SER A 472 22.10 -20.77 -6.97
N TYR A 473 22.33 -19.78 -6.11
CA TYR A 473 21.68 -19.60 -4.83
C TYR A 473 21.42 -18.11 -4.68
N VAL A 474 20.15 -17.75 -4.48
CA VAL A 474 19.69 -16.37 -4.29
C VAL A 474 19.00 -16.35 -2.92
N PRO A 475 19.68 -15.90 -1.85
CA PRO A 475 19.08 -15.85 -0.51
C PRO A 475 17.70 -15.19 -0.50
N GLU A 476 17.52 -14.15 -1.31
CA GLU A 476 16.33 -13.33 -1.44
C GLU A 476 15.17 -14.06 -2.17
N GLU A 477 15.39 -15.25 -2.72
CA GLU A 477 14.29 -16.18 -3.06
C GLU A 477 13.59 -16.72 -1.81
N ASP A 478 14.16 -16.50 -0.63
CA ASP A 478 13.56 -16.68 0.69
C ASP A 478 13.31 -15.32 1.35
N GLU A 479 12.12 -14.76 1.14
CA GLU A 479 11.76 -13.47 1.70
C GLU A 479 11.76 -13.51 3.23
N GLU A 480 11.39 -14.65 3.82
CA GLU A 480 11.41 -14.86 5.27
C GLU A 480 12.85 -14.86 5.78
N ALA A 481 13.73 -15.70 5.25
CA ALA A 481 15.12 -15.76 5.71
C ALA A 481 15.88 -14.44 5.47
N TRP A 482 15.60 -13.75 4.36
CA TRP A 482 16.18 -12.43 4.12
C TRP A 482 15.69 -11.41 5.16
N LEU A 483 14.40 -11.40 5.49
CA LEU A 483 13.85 -10.53 6.53
C LEU A 483 14.46 -10.83 7.89
N GLU A 484 14.61 -12.11 8.25
CA GLU A 484 15.27 -12.52 9.50
C GLU A 484 16.67 -11.90 9.61
N ASP A 485 17.49 -12.06 8.57
CA ASP A 485 18.84 -11.52 8.50
C ASP A 485 18.84 -9.99 8.51
N TRP A 486 17.95 -9.34 7.76
CA TRP A 486 17.85 -7.88 7.71
C TRP A 486 17.46 -7.27 9.06
N ILE A 487 16.55 -7.92 9.80
CA ILE A 487 16.15 -7.50 11.14
C ILE A 487 17.32 -7.69 12.12
N ASP A 488 17.96 -8.85 12.13
CA ASP A 488 19.07 -9.17 13.04
C ASP A 488 20.34 -8.35 12.73
N ASP A 489 20.55 -7.94 11.48
CA ASP A 489 21.63 -7.03 11.07
C ASP A 489 21.44 -5.62 11.69
N ASN A 490 20.20 -5.14 11.80
CA ASN A 490 19.89 -3.79 12.28
C ASN A 490 19.65 -3.73 13.80
N PHE A 491 19.01 -4.75 14.38
CA PHE A 491 18.52 -4.71 15.77
C PHE A 491 19.17 -5.77 16.66
N SER A 492 19.21 -5.52 17.96
CA SER A 492 19.67 -6.49 18.95
C SER A 492 18.55 -7.45 19.33
N GLY A 493 18.87 -8.54 20.05
CA GLY A 493 17.87 -9.47 20.59
C GLY A 493 17.53 -10.67 19.70
N ARG A 494 17.92 -10.64 18.42
CA ARG A 494 17.68 -11.71 17.43
C ARG A 494 16.19 -12.01 17.18
N HIS A 495 15.42 -10.94 16.97
CA HIS A 495 13.97 -11.01 16.77
C HIS A 495 13.58 -11.39 15.33
N GLY A 496 14.54 -11.62 14.42
CA GLY A 496 14.28 -11.91 13.02
C GLY A 496 13.22 -12.99 12.79
N VAL A 497 13.35 -14.16 13.44
CA VAL A 497 12.43 -15.29 13.27
C VAL A 497 10.98 -14.93 13.62
N ASP A 498 10.76 -14.25 14.74
CA ASP A 498 9.41 -13.91 15.20
C ASP A 498 8.78 -12.79 14.36
N LEU A 499 9.60 -11.85 13.87
CA LEU A 499 9.13 -10.64 13.19
C LEU A 499 9.04 -10.80 11.67
N ALA A 500 9.86 -11.63 11.03
CA ALA A 500 9.83 -11.86 9.59
C ALA A 500 8.45 -12.39 9.13
N GLN A 501 7.94 -13.44 9.78
CA GLN A 501 6.60 -13.99 9.48
C GLN A 501 5.50 -12.96 9.72
N LEU A 502 5.65 -12.14 10.75
CA LEU A 502 4.69 -11.09 11.08
C LEU A 502 4.64 -10.01 10.00
N LEU A 503 5.80 -9.60 9.45
CA LEU A 503 5.90 -8.62 8.37
C LEU A 503 5.42 -9.17 7.03
N LEU A 504 5.65 -10.44 6.74
CA LEU A 504 5.09 -11.10 5.56
C LEU A 504 3.56 -11.16 5.64
N LEU A 505 3.00 -11.45 6.81
CA LEU A 505 1.55 -11.38 7.03
C LEU A 505 1.03 -9.94 6.89
N PHE A 506 1.75 -8.96 7.45
CA PHE A 506 1.44 -7.54 7.30
C PHE A 506 1.36 -7.13 5.82
N ASP A 507 2.33 -7.55 4.99
CA ASP A 507 2.34 -7.31 3.55
C ASP A 507 1.10 -7.91 2.86
N GLN A 508 0.75 -9.17 3.16
CA GLN A 508 -0.41 -9.83 2.55
C GLN A 508 -1.74 -9.15 2.90
N VAL A 509 -1.90 -8.73 4.16
CA VAL A 509 -3.09 -8.06 4.64
C VAL A 509 -3.17 -6.65 4.05
N THR A 510 -2.08 -5.89 4.07
CA THR A 510 -2.06 -4.51 3.56
C THR A 510 -2.19 -4.46 2.03
N ASN A 511 -1.64 -5.43 1.30
CA ASN A 511 -1.79 -5.53 -0.16
C ASN A 511 -3.24 -5.79 -0.62
N ALA A 512 -4.09 -6.40 0.24
CA ALA A 512 -5.49 -6.60 -0.11
C ALA A 512 -6.25 -5.27 -0.29
N ARG A 513 -5.81 -4.19 0.37
CA ARG A 513 -6.31 -2.82 0.19
C ARG A 513 -5.32 -1.82 0.77
N LYS A 514 -4.78 -0.94 -0.08
CA LYS A 514 -3.86 0.14 0.34
C LYS A 514 -4.55 1.11 1.29
N LEU A 515 -3.79 1.77 2.17
CA LEU A 515 -4.33 2.68 3.18
C LEU A 515 -5.04 3.87 2.51
N GLU A 516 -4.42 4.41 1.47
CA GLU A 516 -4.92 5.53 0.66
C GLU A 516 -6.16 5.15 -0.14
N HIS A 517 -6.36 3.84 -0.38
CA HIS A 517 -7.53 3.33 -1.10
C HIS A 517 -8.66 2.92 -0.17
N MET A 518 -8.46 2.96 1.16
CA MET A 518 -9.55 2.72 2.11
C MET A 518 -10.71 3.66 1.80
N ALA A 519 -11.94 3.14 1.90
CA ALA A 519 -13.18 3.86 1.66
C ALA A 519 -14.28 3.21 2.52
N PRO A 520 -15.43 3.87 2.73
CA PRO A 520 -16.54 3.27 3.46
C PRO A 520 -17.03 1.99 2.78
N ASP A 521 -17.48 1.02 3.57
CA ASP A 521 -18.09 -0.24 3.13
C ASP A 521 -17.20 -1.14 2.24
N VAL A 522 -15.87 -0.95 2.26
CA VAL A 522 -14.95 -1.81 1.49
C VAL A 522 -14.95 -3.25 2.02
N PHE A 523 -14.92 -3.45 3.33
CA PHE A 523 -14.95 -4.79 3.94
C PHE A 523 -16.29 -5.02 4.62
N SER A 524 -16.89 -6.18 4.38
CA SER A 524 -18.18 -6.49 4.96
C SER A 524 -18.09 -6.68 6.48
N GLN A 525 -19.04 -6.09 7.19
CA GLN A 525 -19.21 -6.18 8.64
C GLN A 525 -20.04 -7.41 9.08
N THR A 526 -20.56 -8.20 8.12
CA THR A 526 -21.48 -9.32 8.40
C THR A 526 -21.25 -10.54 7.50
N MET A 527 -20.77 -10.35 6.27
CA MET A 527 -20.56 -11.44 5.31
C MET A 527 -19.33 -12.28 5.65
N CYS A 528 -19.36 -13.56 5.28
CA CYS A 528 -18.22 -14.49 5.37
C CYS A 528 -17.62 -14.65 6.78
N GLY A 529 -18.43 -14.41 7.82
CA GLY A 529 -17.96 -14.43 9.21
C GLY A 529 -17.41 -13.11 9.72
N ASP A 530 -17.77 -11.98 9.07
CA ASP A 530 -17.28 -10.61 9.35
C ASP A 530 -15.83 -10.39 8.84
N GLU A 531 -15.70 -10.15 7.53
CA GLU A 531 -14.42 -9.89 6.87
C GLU A 531 -13.64 -8.73 7.52
N ALA A 532 -14.37 -7.70 7.95
CA ALA A 532 -13.77 -6.47 8.46
C ALA A 532 -13.19 -6.69 9.88
N ALA A 533 -13.90 -7.40 10.76
CA ALA A 533 -13.40 -7.71 12.10
C ALA A 533 -12.20 -8.66 12.04
N ALA A 534 -12.27 -9.70 11.21
CA ALA A 534 -11.17 -10.66 11.06
C ALA A 534 -9.89 -9.99 10.53
N ARG A 535 -10.02 -9.09 9.56
CA ARG A 535 -8.91 -8.28 9.08
C ARG A 535 -8.32 -7.43 10.19
N LEU A 536 -9.16 -6.78 10.99
CA LEU A 536 -8.70 -5.89 12.06
C LEU A 536 -8.00 -6.66 13.19
N HIS A 537 -8.48 -7.84 13.56
CA HIS A 537 -7.83 -8.66 14.58
C HIS A 537 -6.44 -9.15 14.14
N ILE A 538 -6.24 -9.42 12.83
CA ILE A 538 -4.89 -9.70 12.32
C ILE A 538 -3.96 -8.50 12.54
N TYR A 539 -4.42 -7.26 12.26
CA TYR A 539 -3.63 -6.06 12.55
C TYR A 539 -3.37 -5.86 14.04
N GLU A 540 -4.34 -6.19 14.91
CA GLU A 540 -4.20 -6.12 16.37
C GLU A 540 -3.11 -7.07 16.87
N VAL A 541 -3.12 -8.33 16.43
CA VAL A 541 -2.06 -9.31 16.74
C VAL A 541 -0.70 -8.83 16.26
N ILE A 542 -0.62 -8.24 15.05
CA ILE A 542 0.62 -7.65 14.52
C ILE A 542 1.08 -6.48 15.40
N PHE A 543 0.15 -5.59 15.76
CA PHE A 543 0.39 -4.43 16.60
C PHE A 543 0.94 -4.82 17.97
N GLU A 544 0.30 -5.75 18.67
CA GLU A 544 0.72 -6.20 20.00
C GLU A 544 2.11 -6.84 19.97
N LYS A 545 2.34 -7.78 19.04
CA LYS A 545 3.62 -8.49 18.94
C LYS A 545 4.77 -7.54 18.57
N ALA A 546 4.53 -6.62 17.63
CA ALA A 546 5.55 -5.65 17.22
C ALA A 546 5.87 -4.65 18.36
N ASN A 547 4.87 -4.20 19.13
CA ASN A 547 5.10 -3.36 20.31
C ASN A 547 5.87 -4.10 21.42
N ALA A 548 5.57 -5.37 21.65
CA ALA A 548 6.31 -6.18 22.62
C ALA A 548 7.81 -6.31 22.26
N ILE A 549 8.12 -6.46 20.96
CA ILE A 549 9.49 -6.44 20.48
C ILE A 549 10.12 -5.06 20.73
N TYR A 550 9.46 -3.98 20.33
CA TYR A 550 9.94 -2.61 20.55
C TYR A 550 10.27 -2.33 22.02
N ASP A 551 9.41 -2.75 22.95
CA ASP A 551 9.61 -2.56 24.39
C ASP A 551 10.85 -3.33 24.92
N SER A 552 11.21 -4.44 24.26
CA SER A 552 12.37 -5.24 24.62
C SER A 552 13.71 -4.71 24.08
N LEU A 553 13.67 -3.79 23.11
CA LEU A 553 14.87 -3.25 22.46
C LEU A 553 15.61 -2.24 23.36
N PRO A 554 16.95 -2.12 23.22
CA PRO A 554 17.70 -1.02 23.81
C PRO A 554 17.17 0.34 23.34
N ASP A 555 17.16 1.34 24.23
CA ASP A 555 16.63 2.68 23.90
C ASP A 555 17.30 3.33 22.67
N ALA A 556 18.58 3.04 22.44
CA ALA A 556 19.31 3.56 21.27
C ALA A 556 18.83 2.97 19.93
N GLU A 557 18.11 1.85 19.93
CA GLU A 557 17.58 1.18 18.74
C GLU A 557 16.10 1.50 18.50
N LYS A 558 15.39 2.08 19.48
CA LYS A 558 13.95 2.31 19.43
C LYS A 558 13.54 3.27 18.31
N ASP A 559 14.23 4.38 18.11
CA ASP A 559 13.91 5.33 17.03
C ASP A 559 14.08 4.68 15.64
N ALA A 560 15.12 3.84 15.47
CA ALA A 560 15.34 3.11 14.23
C ALA A 560 14.27 2.03 14.01
N PHE A 561 13.92 1.25 15.03
CA PHE A 561 12.89 0.23 14.94
C PHE A 561 11.51 0.84 14.66
N PHE A 562 11.22 1.96 15.31
CA PHE A 562 9.97 2.67 15.11
C PHE A 562 9.80 3.09 13.65
N GLN A 563 10.81 3.76 13.09
CA GLN A 563 10.68 4.30 11.74
C GLN A 563 10.78 3.26 10.63
N LEU A 564 11.54 2.17 10.84
CA LEU A 564 11.70 1.09 9.86
C LEU A 564 10.53 0.10 9.86
N ILE A 565 9.88 -0.10 11.01
CA ILE A 565 8.92 -1.18 11.22
C ILE A 565 7.64 -0.69 11.90
N LEU A 566 7.73 -0.24 13.15
CA LEU A 566 6.55 -0.10 14.01
C LEU A 566 5.57 1.00 13.54
N MET A 567 6.08 2.06 12.92
CA MET A 567 5.27 3.15 12.35
C MET A 567 4.28 2.61 11.31
N LYS A 568 4.74 1.73 10.39
CA LYS A 568 3.89 1.13 9.35
C LYS A 568 2.76 0.30 9.96
N VAL A 569 3.10 -0.48 11.00
CA VAL A 569 2.13 -1.28 11.76
C VAL A 569 1.09 -0.41 12.45
N HIS A 570 1.53 0.64 13.16
CA HIS A 570 0.64 1.58 13.83
C HIS A 570 -0.29 2.30 12.82
N ALA A 571 0.28 2.81 11.72
CA ALA A 571 -0.46 3.47 10.67
C ALA A 571 -1.56 2.57 10.06
N ALA A 572 -1.22 1.33 9.71
CA ALA A 572 -2.18 0.40 9.13
C ALA A 572 -3.27 0.00 10.14
N TYR A 573 -2.91 -0.32 11.39
CA TYR A 573 -3.88 -0.67 12.42
C TYR A 573 -4.86 0.46 12.68
N TYR A 574 -4.38 1.68 12.93
CA TYR A 574 -5.25 2.81 13.24
C TYR A 574 -6.14 3.19 12.05
N THR A 575 -5.61 3.23 10.83
CA THR A 575 -6.42 3.54 9.64
C THR A 575 -7.51 2.47 9.44
N ASN A 576 -7.18 1.17 9.48
CA ASN A 576 -8.20 0.13 9.31
C ASN A 576 -9.23 0.14 10.47
N ALA A 577 -8.80 0.41 11.70
CA ALA A 577 -9.69 0.53 12.86
C ALA A 577 -10.66 1.71 12.73
N MET A 578 -10.19 2.88 12.26
CA MET A 578 -11.04 4.04 12.01
C MET A 578 -12.19 3.69 11.05
N PHE A 579 -11.87 3.05 9.93
CA PHE A 579 -12.87 2.66 8.93
C PHE A 579 -13.78 1.53 9.43
N TYR A 580 -13.23 0.53 10.12
CA TYR A 580 -14.03 -0.55 10.71
C TYR A 580 -15.10 0.00 11.65
N TRP A 581 -14.72 0.85 12.61
CA TRP A 581 -15.66 1.41 13.58
C TRP A 581 -16.63 2.42 12.96
N ALA A 582 -16.22 3.14 11.91
CA ALA A 582 -17.12 3.98 11.13
C ALA A 582 -18.23 3.17 10.46
N ASP A 583 -17.88 2.09 9.76
CA ASP A 583 -18.85 1.22 9.10
C ASP A 583 -19.71 0.46 10.11
N ARG A 584 -19.13 0.07 11.25
CA ARG A 584 -19.86 -0.52 12.37
C ARG A 584 -20.91 0.45 12.94
N SER A 585 -20.61 1.74 13.06
CA SER A 585 -21.58 2.74 13.53
C SER A 585 -22.81 2.82 12.62
N ALA A 586 -22.59 2.78 11.30
CA ALA A 586 -23.65 2.81 10.32
C ALA A 586 -24.47 1.51 10.31
N LEU A 587 -23.81 0.35 10.40
CA LEU A 587 -24.49 -0.93 10.53
C LEU A 587 -25.34 -1.00 11.80
N ALA A 588 -24.77 -0.63 12.94
CA ALA A 588 -25.44 -0.66 14.24
C ALA A 588 -26.72 0.20 14.20
N LEU A 589 -26.67 1.41 13.64
CA LEU A 589 -27.86 2.25 13.48
C LEU A 589 -28.90 1.64 12.54
N ARG A 590 -28.50 1.06 11.41
CA ARG A 590 -29.44 0.35 10.51
C ARG A 590 -30.14 -0.82 11.21
N GLN A 591 -29.44 -1.48 12.13
CA GLN A 591 -29.96 -2.58 12.94
C GLN A 591 -30.77 -2.11 14.17
N GLY A 592 -30.83 -0.80 14.44
CA GLY A 592 -31.54 -0.22 15.59
C GLY A 592 -30.74 -0.19 16.89
N LYS A 593 -29.44 -0.49 16.85
CA LYS A 593 -28.52 -0.54 18.01
C LYS A 593 -27.89 0.84 18.27
N ALA A 594 -28.69 1.79 18.74
CA ALA A 594 -28.27 3.20 18.83
C ALA A 594 -27.09 3.42 19.80
N ALA A 595 -27.09 2.77 20.97
CA ALA A 595 -25.99 2.88 21.94
C ALA A 595 -24.67 2.28 21.41
N ASP A 596 -24.73 1.17 20.66
CA ASP A 596 -23.55 0.59 20.01
C ASP A 596 -23.01 1.48 18.89
N ALA A 597 -23.88 2.14 18.15
CA ALA A 597 -23.44 3.10 17.14
C ALA A 597 -22.67 4.27 17.75
N ASP A 598 -23.15 4.83 18.88
CA ASP A 598 -22.44 5.89 19.61
C ASP A 598 -21.07 5.43 20.11
N ARG A 599 -20.98 4.22 20.68
CA ARG A 599 -19.70 3.61 21.07
C ARG A 599 -18.75 3.47 19.88
N ALA A 600 -19.24 3.00 18.73
CA ALA A 600 -18.44 2.84 17.53
C ALA A 600 -17.93 4.19 16.98
N VAL A 601 -18.75 5.25 17.04
CA VAL A 601 -18.32 6.63 16.73
C VAL A 601 -17.14 7.03 17.63
N GLY A 602 -17.28 6.86 18.95
CA GLY A 602 -16.21 7.20 19.90
C GLY A 602 -14.91 6.43 19.65
N ARG A 603 -14.99 5.12 19.34
CA ARG A 603 -13.82 4.30 18.98
C ARG A 603 -13.12 4.82 17.73
N SER A 604 -13.87 5.10 16.65
CA SER A 604 -13.27 5.61 15.41
C SER A 604 -12.57 6.97 15.63
N GLN A 605 -13.20 7.87 16.40
CA GLN A 605 -12.59 9.16 16.76
C GLN A 605 -11.29 9.00 17.57
N ALA A 606 -11.25 8.05 18.50
CA ALA A 606 -10.07 7.74 19.30
C ALA A 606 -8.92 7.24 18.41
N PHE A 607 -9.20 6.36 17.44
CA PHE A 607 -8.20 5.89 16.47
C PHE A 607 -7.67 7.01 15.56
N ARG A 608 -8.54 7.94 15.14
CA ARG A 608 -8.11 9.12 14.36
C ARG A 608 -7.17 10.01 15.17
N LYS A 609 -7.45 10.21 16.46
CA LYS A 609 -6.61 11.01 17.35
C LYS A 609 -5.24 10.37 17.57
N VAL A 610 -5.17 9.07 17.87
CA VAL A 610 -3.88 8.38 18.06
C VAL A 610 -3.05 8.30 16.77
N ARG A 611 -3.69 8.24 15.59
CA ARG A 611 -3.01 8.39 14.29
C ARG A 611 -2.38 9.78 14.11
N ARG A 612 -3.05 10.85 14.54
CA ARG A 612 -2.44 12.20 14.54
C ARG A 612 -1.24 12.28 15.48
N SER A 613 -1.33 11.67 16.67
CA SER A 613 -0.21 11.60 17.62
C SER A 613 0.98 10.83 17.07
N LEU A 614 0.74 9.74 16.34
CA LEU A 614 1.77 8.99 15.60
C LEU A 614 2.53 9.90 14.62
N LEU A 615 1.81 10.63 13.76
CA LEU A 615 2.42 11.51 12.76
C LEU A 615 3.18 12.67 13.41
N TYR A 616 2.64 13.26 14.48
CA TYR A 616 3.32 14.30 15.24
C TYR A 616 4.62 13.77 15.88
N TYR A 617 4.56 12.60 16.52
CA TYR A 617 5.72 11.98 17.14
C TYR A 617 6.85 11.70 16.14
N TYR A 618 6.52 11.13 14.98
CA TYR A 618 7.51 10.82 13.95
C TYR A 618 8.24 12.08 13.46
N ASN A 619 7.49 13.15 13.18
CA ASN A 619 8.05 14.37 12.59
C ASN A 619 8.77 15.26 13.62
N HIS A 620 8.22 15.40 14.83
CA HIS A 620 8.66 16.44 15.77
C HIS A 620 9.40 15.91 17.01
N VAL A 621 9.19 14.65 17.40
CA VAL A 621 9.68 14.11 18.68
C VAL A 621 10.82 13.11 18.49
N MET A 622 10.58 12.05 17.71
CA MET A 622 11.55 10.99 17.44
C MET A 622 12.84 11.56 16.83
N SER A 623 13.99 11.00 17.21
CA SER A 623 15.30 11.47 16.72
C SER A 623 15.52 12.98 16.89
N ARG A 624 14.88 13.59 17.92
CA ARG A 624 14.89 15.02 18.21
C ARG A 624 14.39 15.88 17.03
N GLY A 625 13.37 15.40 16.32
CA GLY A 625 12.73 16.10 15.21
C GLY A 625 13.54 16.10 13.91
N LYS A 626 14.53 15.20 13.77
CA LYS A 626 15.33 15.05 12.55
C LYS A 626 14.48 14.85 11.29
N TRP A 627 13.34 14.19 11.44
CA TRP A 627 12.47 13.77 10.34
C TRP A 627 11.29 14.71 10.12
N ASN A 628 11.36 15.94 10.59
CA ASN A 628 10.29 16.92 10.41
C ASN A 628 9.99 17.16 8.92
N GLY A 629 8.73 16.96 8.53
CA GLY A 629 8.23 17.19 7.18
C GLY A 629 8.42 16.03 6.21
N ILE A 630 8.84 14.84 6.67
CA ILE A 630 9.04 13.67 5.80
C ILE A 630 7.84 12.69 5.78
N LEU A 631 7.02 12.66 6.84
CA LEU A 631 5.92 11.70 6.96
C LEU A 631 4.62 12.46 7.20
N THR A 632 4.05 13.03 6.13
CA THR A 632 2.92 13.95 6.18
C THR A 632 1.77 13.50 5.26
N PRO A 633 1.24 12.27 5.45
CA PRO A 633 0.21 11.71 4.56
C PRO A 633 -1.12 12.45 4.61
N ASP A 634 -1.30 13.37 5.55
CA ASP A 634 -2.51 14.18 5.70
C ASP A 634 -2.35 15.59 5.08
N ASP A 635 -1.16 15.93 4.56
CA ASP A 635 -0.83 17.22 3.95
C ASP A 635 -0.65 17.10 2.43
N PHE A 636 -0.57 18.25 1.75
CA PHE A 636 -0.08 18.37 0.37
C PHE A 636 1.40 18.83 0.43
N ALA A 637 2.35 18.24 -0.29
CA ALA A 637 2.25 17.84 -1.69
C ALA A 637 2.09 16.38 -2.13
N PRO A 638 1.96 15.34 -1.26
CA PRO A 638 1.35 14.10 -1.71
C PRO A 638 -0.19 14.19 -1.74
N PRO A 639 -0.89 13.35 -2.51
CA PRO A 639 -2.32 13.11 -2.33
C PRO A 639 -2.59 12.64 -0.89
N ARG A 640 -3.65 13.17 -0.26
CA ARG A 640 -3.92 12.87 1.15
C ARG A 640 -4.45 11.46 1.34
N CYS A 641 -3.90 10.75 2.32
CA CYS A 641 -4.48 9.51 2.83
C CYS A 641 -5.82 9.83 3.52
N PRO A 642 -6.91 9.10 3.22
CA PRO A 642 -8.20 9.31 3.87
C PRO A 642 -8.11 9.22 5.40
N SER A 643 -8.65 10.23 6.09
CA SER A 643 -8.52 10.37 7.56
C SER A 643 -9.82 10.71 8.30
N ASP A 644 -10.93 10.87 7.58
CA ASP A 644 -12.24 11.19 8.18
C ASP A 644 -13.35 10.33 7.57
N PRO A 645 -13.42 9.02 7.90
CA PRO A 645 -14.53 8.18 7.44
C PRO A 645 -15.87 8.67 8.02
N PRO A 646 -17.00 8.46 7.33
CA PRO A 646 -18.31 8.93 7.78
C PRO A 646 -18.80 8.15 9.01
N LEU A 647 -18.88 8.81 10.16
CA LEU A 647 -19.37 8.24 11.42
C LEU A 647 -20.86 8.54 11.58
N THR A 648 -21.72 7.53 11.59
CA THR A 648 -23.17 7.74 11.71
C THR A 648 -23.57 7.80 13.19
N MET A 649 -24.02 8.97 13.65
CA MET A 649 -24.37 9.22 15.05
C MET A 649 -25.88 9.04 15.32
N PRO A 650 -26.31 8.48 16.47
CA PRO A 650 -27.73 8.43 16.81
C PRO A 650 -28.30 9.83 17.01
N LEU A 651 -29.45 10.13 16.37
CA LEU A 651 -30.07 11.46 16.47
C LEU A 651 -30.84 11.68 17.78
N TYR A 652 -31.36 10.59 18.35
CA TYR A 652 -32.15 10.58 19.57
C TYR A 652 -31.82 9.34 20.39
N PRO A 653 -31.91 9.40 21.73
CA PRO A 653 -31.85 8.20 22.56
C PRO A 653 -32.92 7.19 22.13
N ALA A 654 -32.53 5.92 22.02
CA ALA A 654 -33.46 4.84 21.77
C ALA A 654 -34.00 4.27 23.09
N THR A 655 -35.23 3.77 23.06
CA THR A 655 -35.79 3.01 24.19
C THR A 655 -35.21 1.60 24.21
N ASP A 656 -35.04 1.04 25.40
CA ASP A 656 -34.53 -0.33 25.55
C ASP A 656 -35.40 -1.34 24.78
N ARG A 657 -34.72 -2.18 24.00
CA ARG A 657 -35.33 -3.19 23.15
C ARG A 657 -34.29 -4.27 22.82
N LEU A 658 -34.68 -5.53 22.95
CA LEU A 658 -33.85 -6.66 22.55
C LEU A 658 -33.69 -6.70 21.02
N ILE A 659 -32.44 -6.76 20.57
CA ILE A 659 -32.08 -6.92 19.15
C ILE A 659 -31.22 -8.17 19.01
N VAL A 660 -31.55 -8.99 18.00
CA VAL A 660 -30.77 -10.18 17.64
C VAL A 660 -30.42 -10.11 16.16
N THR A 661 -29.14 -10.21 15.85
CA THR A 661 -28.61 -10.18 14.47
C THR A 661 -27.73 -11.39 14.19
N LEU A 662 -27.76 -11.86 12.95
CA LEU A 662 -27.08 -13.08 12.51
C LEU A 662 -26.06 -12.81 11.40
N PRO A 663 -25.15 -13.75 11.12
CA PRO A 663 -24.17 -13.63 10.04
C PRO A 663 -24.88 -13.46 8.70
N ASN A 664 -24.23 -12.73 7.80
CA ASN A 664 -24.76 -12.39 6.49
C ASN A 664 -26.11 -11.62 6.52
N GLU A 665 -26.47 -11.02 7.66
CA GLU A 665 -27.80 -10.39 7.89
C GLU A 665 -28.97 -11.35 7.67
N ALA A 666 -28.78 -12.62 8.04
CA ALA A 666 -29.84 -13.62 7.93
C ALA A 666 -31.03 -13.30 8.86
N ASP A 667 -32.25 -13.50 8.35
CA ASP A 667 -33.47 -13.31 9.16
C ASP A 667 -33.54 -14.39 10.26
N PRO A 668 -33.61 -14.02 11.56
CA PRO A 668 -33.62 -14.98 12.66
C PRO A 668 -34.72 -16.05 12.60
N ALA A 669 -35.91 -15.68 12.13
CA ALA A 669 -37.08 -16.55 12.13
C ALA A 669 -37.23 -17.34 10.81
N ALA A 670 -36.89 -16.73 9.68
CA ALA A 670 -37.03 -17.34 8.35
C ALA A 670 -35.82 -18.18 7.96
N GLU A 671 -34.62 -17.62 8.09
CA GLU A 671 -33.36 -18.21 7.63
C GLU A 671 -32.61 -18.91 8.78
N GLY A 672 -32.42 -18.21 9.90
CA GLY A 672 -31.75 -18.73 11.11
C GLY A 672 -30.30 -19.18 10.89
N LEU A 673 -29.80 -20.05 11.77
CA LEU A 673 -28.48 -20.68 11.67
C LEU A 673 -28.58 -22.08 11.06
N THR A 674 -27.90 -22.31 9.94
CA THR A 674 -27.85 -23.65 9.31
C THR A 674 -26.43 -24.20 9.30
N PHE A 675 -26.21 -25.34 9.96
CA PHE A 675 -24.92 -26.03 10.02
C PHE A 675 -24.92 -27.24 9.10
N VAL A 676 -23.99 -27.27 8.15
CA VAL A 676 -23.81 -28.37 7.18
C VAL A 676 -22.51 -29.14 7.37
N LYS A 677 -21.61 -28.58 8.19
CA LYS A 677 -20.35 -29.14 8.67
C LYS A 677 -20.03 -28.58 10.08
N PRO A 678 -19.06 -29.14 10.83
CA PRO A 678 -18.52 -28.47 12.00
C PRO A 678 -17.98 -27.10 11.58
N ALA A 679 -18.61 -26.05 12.07
CA ALA A 679 -18.25 -24.66 11.80
C ALA A 679 -18.80 -23.79 12.93
N SER A 680 -18.05 -22.77 13.30
CA SER A 680 -18.49 -21.76 14.24
C SER A 680 -19.29 -20.69 13.48
N LYS A 681 -20.44 -20.29 14.05
CA LYS A 681 -21.28 -19.17 13.59
C LYS A 681 -21.55 -18.27 14.77
N TRP A 682 -21.82 -16.99 14.57
CA TRP A 682 -22.10 -16.10 15.70
C TRP A 682 -23.57 -15.69 15.77
N ILE A 683 -24.02 -15.31 16.97
CA ILE A 683 -25.26 -14.56 17.19
C ILE A 683 -24.85 -13.29 17.91
N GLU A 684 -25.34 -12.15 17.44
CA GLU A 684 -25.18 -10.89 18.14
C GLU A 684 -26.46 -10.55 18.87
N ILE A 685 -26.32 -10.19 20.15
CA ILE A 685 -27.42 -9.75 20.99
C ILE A 685 -27.06 -8.37 21.52
N ALA A 686 -27.98 -7.43 21.37
CA ALA A 686 -27.79 -6.05 21.79
C ALA A 686 -29.06 -5.49 22.43
N ASN A 687 -28.89 -4.45 23.23
CA ASN A 687 -29.98 -3.56 23.61
C ASN A 687 -29.97 -2.34 22.67
N ALA A 688 -31.14 -1.95 22.16
CA ALA A 688 -31.30 -0.71 21.39
C ALA A 688 -30.95 0.53 22.23
N GLY A 689 -31.34 0.53 23.51
CA GLY A 689 -31.12 1.62 24.47
C GLY A 689 -29.81 1.50 25.25
N GLU A 690 -29.67 2.33 26.29
CA GLU A 690 -28.43 2.47 27.09
C GLU A 690 -28.47 1.70 28.41
N GLU A 691 -29.66 1.34 28.91
CA GLU A 691 -29.77 0.68 30.20
C GLU A 691 -29.39 -0.82 30.09
N PRO A 692 -28.83 -1.43 31.14
CA PRO A 692 -28.52 -2.85 31.12
C PRO A 692 -29.79 -3.72 30.93
N LEU A 693 -29.71 -4.76 30.10
CA LEU A 693 -30.80 -5.69 29.83
C LEU A 693 -30.45 -7.11 30.30
N THR A 694 -31.26 -7.73 31.15
CA THR A 694 -31.09 -9.11 31.57
C THR A 694 -31.75 -10.03 30.54
N VAL A 695 -30.95 -10.92 29.95
CA VAL A 695 -31.35 -11.80 28.86
C VAL A 695 -31.11 -13.26 29.23
N THR A 696 -32.13 -14.09 29.07
CA THR A 696 -32.02 -15.55 29.16
C THR A 696 -31.99 -16.15 27.77
N LEU A 697 -30.92 -16.89 27.45
CA LEU A 697 -30.80 -17.69 26.24
C LEU A 697 -31.15 -19.14 26.57
N SER A 698 -32.00 -19.77 25.76
CA SER A 698 -32.31 -21.20 25.80
C SER A 698 -32.05 -21.80 24.43
N MET A 699 -31.26 -22.87 24.35
CA MET A 699 -30.82 -23.46 23.08
C MET A 699 -30.86 -24.99 23.11
N PRO A 700 -30.94 -25.66 21.95
CA PRO A 700 -30.87 -27.12 21.90
C PRO A 700 -29.50 -27.62 22.36
N ALA A 701 -29.43 -28.75 23.08
CA ALA A 701 -28.19 -29.29 23.65
C ALA A 701 -27.13 -29.72 22.62
N TRP A 702 -27.51 -29.81 21.34
CA TRP A 702 -26.61 -30.05 20.21
C TRP A 702 -25.96 -28.77 19.67
N ILE A 703 -26.39 -27.59 20.10
CA ILE A 703 -25.69 -26.32 19.89
C ILE A 703 -24.93 -25.99 21.17
N THR A 704 -23.70 -25.54 21.02
CA THR A 704 -22.82 -25.15 22.12
C THR A 704 -22.36 -23.70 21.92
N MET A 705 -22.08 -23.01 23.02
CA MET A 705 -21.54 -21.65 23.01
C MET A 705 -20.26 -21.64 23.85
N PRO A 706 -19.10 -22.05 23.29
CA PRO A 706 -17.92 -22.39 24.06
C PRO A 706 -17.44 -21.27 24.99
N GLU A 707 -17.60 -20.01 24.59
CA GLU A 707 -17.25 -18.82 25.37
C GLU A 707 -18.06 -18.67 26.67
N LEU A 708 -19.31 -19.16 26.69
CA LEU A 708 -20.21 -19.04 27.84
C LEU A 708 -20.10 -20.20 28.84
N PHE A 709 -19.36 -21.27 28.49
CA PHE A 709 -19.28 -22.50 29.28
C PHE A 709 -17.85 -22.92 29.72
N ARG A 710 -16.85 -22.02 29.64
CA ARG A 710 -15.50 -22.26 30.22
C ARG A 710 -15.54 -22.35 31.76
N GLU A 711 -14.74 -23.24 32.36
CA GLU A 711 -14.78 -23.63 33.79
C GLU A 711 -14.52 -22.49 34.81
N GLU A 712 -15.10 -22.68 36.01
CA GLU A 712 -15.19 -21.83 37.21
C GLU A 712 -14.15 -20.70 37.40
N GLY A 713 -14.58 -19.51 36.99
CA GLY A 713 -14.26 -18.22 37.60
C GLY A 713 -15.41 -17.28 37.25
N ASP A 714 -15.77 -16.34 38.14
CA ASP A 714 -16.65 -15.23 37.76
C ASP A 714 -15.94 -14.46 36.63
N ALA A 715 -16.13 -14.88 35.38
CA ALA A 715 -15.61 -14.20 34.23
C ALA A 715 -16.45 -12.92 34.05
N GLU A 716 -16.04 -11.85 34.73
CA GLU A 716 -16.40 -10.50 34.32
C GLU A 716 -15.72 -10.25 32.96
N ASN A 717 -16.35 -10.70 31.87
CA ASN A 717 -16.10 -10.09 30.58
C ASN A 717 -16.74 -8.71 30.66
N GLU A 718 -15.96 -7.64 30.43
CA GLU A 718 -16.38 -6.26 30.71
C GLU A 718 -17.79 -5.97 30.16
N GLY A 719 -18.77 -5.92 31.07
CA GLY A 719 -20.15 -5.59 30.74
C GLY A 719 -21.13 -6.76 30.61
N VAL A 720 -20.71 -8.01 30.80
CA VAL A 720 -21.59 -9.20 30.81
C VAL A 720 -21.32 -10.06 32.04
N ARG A 721 -22.35 -10.20 32.90
CA ARG A 721 -22.32 -11.17 34.02
C ARG A 721 -23.04 -12.44 33.62
N ILE A 722 -22.33 -13.56 33.63
CA ILE A 722 -22.87 -14.89 33.32
C ILE A 722 -23.36 -15.51 34.62
N PHE A 723 -24.68 -15.66 34.78
CA PHE A 723 -25.26 -16.43 35.88
C PHE A 723 -25.58 -17.84 35.38
N ARG A 724 -24.82 -18.82 35.86
CA ARG A 724 -25.04 -20.24 35.52
C ARG A 724 -26.31 -20.74 36.20
N ALA A 725 -27.29 -21.20 35.41
CA ALA A 725 -28.45 -21.94 35.91
C ALA A 725 -28.34 -23.43 35.55
N GLU A 726 -28.67 -24.29 36.52
CA GLU A 726 -28.66 -25.75 36.40
C GLU A 726 -29.65 -26.28 35.36
N ASP A 727 -29.24 -27.37 34.71
CA ASP A 727 -30.01 -28.27 33.85
C ASP A 727 -31.35 -28.66 34.52
N ARG A 728 -32.46 -28.06 34.07
CA ARG A 728 -33.80 -28.35 34.62
C ARG A 728 -34.88 -28.41 33.54
N SER A 729 -34.95 -29.52 32.82
CA SER A 729 -36.22 -30.22 32.60
C SER A 729 -36.01 -31.68 32.13
N THR A 730 -37.04 -32.50 32.29
CA THR A 730 -37.03 -33.96 32.32
C THR A 730 -36.75 -34.72 31.00
N ALA A 731 -35.97 -34.17 30.07
CA ALA A 731 -35.46 -34.93 28.91
C ALA A 731 -34.30 -34.20 28.21
N GLU A 732 -33.06 -34.27 28.71
CA GLU A 732 -31.74 -34.19 28.03
C GLU A 732 -31.51 -33.27 26.78
N GLN A 733 -32.38 -32.33 26.41
CA GLN A 733 -32.44 -31.77 25.04
C GLN A 733 -32.17 -30.26 24.90
N TYR A 734 -32.21 -29.46 25.98
CA TYR A 734 -32.00 -27.99 25.92
C TYR A 734 -31.12 -27.51 27.08
N GLN A 735 -30.41 -26.40 26.86
CA GLN A 735 -29.51 -25.74 27.81
C GLN A 735 -29.87 -24.25 27.90
N SER A 736 -29.70 -23.62 29.07
CA SER A 736 -29.97 -22.19 29.23
C SER A 736 -28.86 -21.44 29.98
N VAL A 737 -28.72 -20.15 29.64
CA VAL A 737 -27.76 -19.23 30.26
C VAL A 737 -28.39 -17.86 30.41
N GLN A 738 -28.19 -17.23 31.57
CA GLN A 738 -28.66 -15.87 31.84
C GLN A 738 -27.47 -14.90 31.82
N LEU A 739 -27.64 -13.79 31.11
CA LEU A 739 -26.64 -12.76 30.86
C LEU A 739 -27.22 -11.38 31.19
N THR A 740 -26.38 -10.42 31.56
CA THR A 740 -26.74 -9.00 31.59
C THR A 740 -26.00 -8.27 30.46
N LEU A 741 -26.72 -7.64 29.54
CA LEU A 741 -26.18 -6.89 28.41
C LEU A 741 -26.02 -5.42 28.78
N THR A 742 -24.80 -4.90 28.74
CA THR A 742 -24.52 -3.43 28.83
C THR A 742 -24.05 -2.86 27.49
N LYS A 743 -23.63 -3.74 26.58
CA LYS A 743 -23.24 -3.45 25.21
C LYS A 743 -23.62 -4.63 24.31
N GLU A 744 -23.47 -4.46 23.00
CA GLU A 744 -23.52 -5.57 22.07
C GLU A 744 -22.60 -6.71 22.52
N LEU A 745 -23.13 -7.92 22.48
CA LEU A 745 -22.41 -9.14 22.72
C LEU A 745 -22.53 -10.04 21.50
N ARG A 746 -21.39 -10.34 20.87
CA ARG A 746 -21.29 -11.39 19.86
C ARG A 746 -20.95 -12.71 20.58
N ILE A 747 -21.77 -13.73 20.36
CA ILE A 747 -21.62 -15.05 20.96
C ILE A 747 -21.33 -16.06 19.85
N THR A 748 -20.22 -16.77 19.96
CA THR A 748 -19.91 -17.88 19.05
C THR A 748 -20.76 -19.11 19.39
N THR A 749 -21.33 -19.72 18.35
CA THR A 749 -22.16 -20.93 18.37
C THR A 749 -21.50 -22.02 17.55
N GLU A 750 -21.43 -23.23 18.11
CA GLU A 750 -20.82 -24.40 17.51
C GLU A 750 -21.74 -25.61 17.59
N LEU A 751 -21.68 -26.47 16.59
CA LEU A 751 -22.48 -27.69 16.51
C LEU A 751 -21.77 -28.89 17.16
N ASP A 752 -22.38 -29.50 18.18
CA ASP A 752 -21.93 -30.77 18.75
C ASP A 752 -22.53 -31.94 17.95
N TRP A 753 -21.80 -32.36 16.91
CA TRP A 753 -22.21 -33.44 16.01
C TRP A 753 -22.52 -34.77 16.69
N ASN A 754 -21.96 -35.03 17.88
CA ASN A 754 -22.24 -36.27 18.61
C ASN A 754 -23.66 -36.30 19.18
N LYS A 755 -24.29 -35.14 19.36
CA LYS A 755 -25.66 -34.99 19.84
C LYS A 755 -26.68 -34.78 18.73
N VAL A 756 -26.23 -34.73 17.46
CA VAL A 756 -27.10 -34.56 16.30
C VAL A 756 -27.65 -35.93 15.86
N ALA A 757 -28.97 -36.08 15.89
CA ALA A 757 -29.72 -37.26 15.47
C ALA A 757 -30.13 -37.16 13.99
N LEU A 758 -29.21 -37.48 13.07
CA LEU A 758 -29.48 -37.47 11.62
C LEU A 758 -30.14 -38.79 11.17
N ASN A 759 -31.37 -38.73 10.64
CA ASN A 759 -32.10 -39.91 10.13
C ASN A 759 -32.38 -39.78 8.61
N PRO A 760 -32.17 -40.83 7.80
CA PRO A 760 -32.57 -40.86 6.40
C PRO A 760 -34.04 -40.47 6.13
N GLN A 761 -34.96 -40.75 7.06
CA GLN A 761 -36.38 -40.39 6.95
C GLN A 761 -36.65 -38.88 7.09
N THR A 762 -35.74 -38.13 7.72
CA THR A 762 -35.82 -36.67 7.86
C THR A 762 -34.94 -35.95 6.84
N ASN A 763 -34.59 -36.61 5.72
CA ASN A 763 -33.57 -36.14 4.78
C ASN A 763 -32.23 -35.78 5.47
N ARG A 764 -31.88 -36.48 6.56
CA ARG A 764 -30.69 -36.22 7.38
C ARG A 764 -30.61 -34.77 7.85
N ARG A 765 -31.74 -34.28 8.38
CA ARG A 765 -31.89 -32.96 8.99
C ARG A 765 -32.39 -33.08 10.43
N GLN A 766 -31.89 -32.21 11.30
CA GLN A 766 -32.41 -31.94 12.62
C GLN A 766 -32.65 -30.43 12.76
N GLU A 767 -33.82 -30.06 13.28
CA GLU A 767 -34.17 -28.66 13.55
C GLU A 767 -34.23 -28.41 15.06
N GLY A 768 -34.03 -27.15 15.44
CA GLY A 768 -34.14 -26.65 16.79
C GLY A 768 -34.31 -25.13 16.78
N GLU A 769 -34.44 -24.56 17.96
CA GLU A 769 -34.70 -23.14 18.13
C GLU A 769 -33.90 -22.61 19.32
N ILE A 770 -33.27 -21.46 19.14
CA ILE A 770 -32.64 -20.71 20.22
C ILE A 770 -33.61 -19.59 20.60
N THR A 771 -34.07 -19.59 21.85
CA THR A 771 -34.96 -18.57 22.41
C THR A 771 -34.16 -17.58 23.24
N ILE A 772 -34.37 -16.30 23.02
CA ILE A 772 -33.68 -15.21 23.70
C ILE A 772 -34.75 -14.31 24.32
N THR A 773 -34.84 -14.31 25.64
CA THR A 773 -35.89 -13.60 26.39
C THR A 773 -35.27 -12.49 27.23
N ALA A 774 -35.74 -11.26 27.06
CA ALA A 774 -35.35 -10.11 27.85
C ALA A 774 -36.33 -9.88 29.01
N GLU A 775 -35.82 -9.84 30.25
CA GLU A 775 -36.67 -9.80 31.44
C GLU A 775 -37.35 -8.44 31.63
N GLU A 776 -36.61 -7.36 31.42
CA GLU A 776 -37.08 -5.99 31.66
C GLU A 776 -38.07 -5.52 30.60
N THR A 777 -37.86 -5.88 29.33
CA THR A 777 -38.77 -5.52 28.22
C THR A 777 -39.88 -6.54 28.01
N GLY A 778 -39.71 -7.78 28.50
CA GLY A 778 -40.63 -8.90 28.27
C GLY A 778 -40.62 -9.42 26.83
N GLU A 779 -39.64 -9.03 26.02
CA GLU A 779 -39.49 -9.48 24.64
C GLU A 779 -38.90 -10.90 24.59
N GLU A 780 -39.40 -11.69 23.65
CA GLU A 780 -38.90 -13.04 23.35
C GLU A 780 -38.66 -13.13 21.84
N LEU A 781 -37.42 -13.45 21.46
CA LEU A 781 -37.00 -13.63 20.08
C LEU A 781 -36.55 -15.07 19.85
N HIS A 782 -36.88 -15.58 18.67
CA HIS A 782 -36.60 -16.95 18.27
C HIS A 782 -35.64 -16.96 17.09
N VAL A 783 -34.52 -17.65 17.25
CA VAL A 783 -33.57 -17.93 16.18
C VAL A 783 -33.72 -19.37 15.77
N ARG A 784 -34.16 -19.61 14.53
CA ARG A 784 -34.21 -20.97 13.98
C ARG A 784 -32.79 -21.53 13.88
N ALA A 785 -32.62 -22.82 14.18
CA ALA A 785 -31.37 -23.52 13.95
C ALA A 785 -31.60 -24.87 13.27
N ALA A 786 -30.70 -25.26 12.37
CA ALA A 786 -30.76 -26.55 11.68
C ALA A 786 -29.38 -27.16 11.51
N ALA A 787 -29.27 -28.48 11.72
CA ALA A 787 -28.14 -29.29 11.31
C ALA A 787 -28.55 -30.16 10.13
N ILE A 788 -27.81 -30.09 9.01
CA ILE A 788 -28.13 -30.77 7.76
C ILE A 788 -26.90 -31.54 7.29
N LEU A 789 -27.08 -32.78 6.85
CA LEU A 789 -26.00 -33.54 6.21
C LEU A 789 -26.44 -34.02 4.83
N ALA A 790 -25.71 -33.63 3.79
CA ALA A 790 -26.02 -33.99 2.41
C ALA A 790 -26.22 -35.52 2.25
N SER A 791 -27.21 -35.91 1.45
CA SER A 791 -27.74 -37.28 1.38
C SER A 791 -26.69 -38.35 0.97
N ASN A 792 -25.64 -37.91 0.28
CA ASN A 792 -24.54 -38.68 -0.29
C ASN A 792 -23.20 -38.52 0.47
N VAL A 793 -23.16 -37.76 1.57
CA VAL A 793 -21.95 -37.55 2.38
C VAL A 793 -21.91 -38.49 3.57
N VAL A 794 -20.84 -39.26 3.73
CA VAL A 794 -20.68 -40.21 4.84
C VAL A 794 -19.68 -39.64 5.83
N MET A 795 -20.13 -39.33 7.06
CA MET A 795 -19.24 -38.82 8.11
C MET A 795 -18.06 -39.77 8.36
N PRO A 796 -16.84 -39.25 8.55
CA PRO A 796 -15.70 -40.07 8.93
C PRO A 796 -15.97 -40.74 10.27
N LYS A 797 -15.62 -42.03 10.39
CA LYS A 797 -15.85 -42.81 11.62
C LYS A 797 -14.95 -42.40 12.79
N ASP A 798 -13.83 -41.73 12.48
CA ASP A 798 -12.74 -41.47 13.43
C ASP A 798 -12.66 -39.99 13.87
N GLY A 799 -13.66 -39.17 13.54
CA GLY A 799 -13.76 -37.77 14.01
C GLY A 799 -12.75 -36.78 13.40
N ASP A 800 -11.98 -37.19 12.38
CA ASP A 800 -11.11 -36.29 11.60
C ASP A 800 -11.97 -35.44 10.64
N PHE A 801 -12.58 -34.40 11.20
CA PHE A 801 -13.50 -33.52 10.49
C PHE A 801 -12.78 -32.43 9.68
N ASP A 802 -11.60 -32.00 10.11
CA ASP A 802 -10.87 -30.89 9.50
C ASP A 802 -10.38 -31.25 8.08
N THR A 803 -9.87 -32.47 7.89
CA THR A 803 -9.47 -32.97 6.56
C THR A 803 -10.66 -33.36 5.70
N PHE A 804 -11.76 -33.82 6.31
CA PHE A 804 -12.95 -34.29 5.61
C PHE A 804 -13.80 -33.15 5.02
N PHE A 805 -13.82 -31.98 5.65
CA PHE A 805 -14.71 -30.85 5.29
C PHE A 805 -14.01 -29.63 4.67
N ALA A 806 -12.74 -29.77 4.26
CA ALA A 806 -11.91 -28.64 3.82
C ALA A 806 -12.54 -27.79 2.70
N HIS A 807 -13.27 -28.42 1.76
CA HIS A 807 -13.90 -27.76 0.61
C HIS A 807 -15.40 -28.06 0.52
N PHE A 808 -16.09 -27.89 1.65
CA PHE A 808 -17.51 -28.17 1.80
C PHE A 808 -18.34 -26.87 1.82
N GLU A 809 -19.52 -26.89 1.23
CA GLU A 809 -20.48 -25.77 1.24
C GLU A 809 -20.80 -25.33 2.67
N ASP A 810 -20.86 -24.02 2.90
CA ASP A 810 -21.34 -23.42 4.14
C ASP A 810 -21.87 -22.00 3.87
N ASP A 811 -23.10 -21.72 4.31
CA ASP A 811 -23.86 -20.47 4.01
C ASP A 811 -23.88 -20.08 2.52
N GLY A 812 -24.08 -21.07 1.65
CA GLY A 812 -24.19 -20.85 0.21
C GLY A 812 -22.85 -20.57 -0.49
N MET A 813 -21.72 -20.88 0.17
CA MET A 813 -20.38 -20.59 -0.30
C MET A 813 -19.42 -21.75 -0.06
N ILE A 814 -18.50 -21.99 -1.00
CA ILE A 814 -17.34 -22.87 -0.86
C ILE A 814 -16.09 -22.08 -1.21
N THR A 815 -15.22 -21.81 -0.25
CA THR A 815 -13.92 -21.16 -0.49
C THR A 815 -12.82 -22.22 -0.58
N VAL A 816 -11.99 -22.13 -1.62
CA VAL A 816 -10.86 -23.05 -1.84
C VAL A 816 -9.61 -22.23 -2.13
N GLU A 817 -8.56 -22.41 -1.31
CA GLU A 817 -7.23 -21.83 -1.57
C GLU A 817 -6.55 -22.59 -2.71
N ALA A 818 -5.84 -21.87 -3.58
CA ALA A 818 -5.28 -22.43 -4.80
C ALA A 818 -4.18 -23.49 -4.53
N ASP A 819 -3.51 -23.46 -3.37
CA ASP A 819 -2.48 -24.45 -3.03
C ASP A 819 -3.03 -25.80 -2.56
N SER A 820 -4.36 -25.92 -2.44
CA SER A 820 -5.04 -27.16 -2.04
C SER A 820 -5.24 -28.16 -3.19
N ALA A 821 -4.68 -27.90 -4.38
CA ALA A 821 -4.77 -28.79 -5.53
C ALA A 821 -4.16 -30.17 -5.25
N ARG A 822 -4.77 -31.24 -5.78
CA ARG A 822 -4.28 -32.63 -5.61
C ARG A 822 -2.83 -32.81 -6.05
N GLU A 823 -2.44 -32.16 -7.14
CA GLU A 823 -1.09 -32.20 -7.70
C GLU A 823 -0.07 -31.63 -6.72
N LEU A 824 -0.35 -30.46 -6.14
CA LEU A 824 0.52 -29.79 -5.16
C LEU A 824 0.57 -30.55 -3.82
N MET A 825 -0.58 -31.04 -3.35
CA MET A 825 -0.66 -31.85 -2.12
C MET A 825 0.09 -33.17 -2.24
N SER A 826 0.15 -33.77 -3.43
CA SER A 826 0.95 -34.97 -3.69
C SER A 826 2.44 -34.68 -3.56
N VAL A 827 2.92 -33.55 -4.08
CA VAL A 827 4.30 -33.09 -3.90
C VAL A 827 4.58 -32.79 -2.43
N ARG A 828 3.67 -32.11 -1.73
CA ARG A 828 3.77 -31.83 -0.28
C ARG A 828 3.96 -33.12 0.53
N ALA A 829 3.16 -34.14 0.25
CA ALA A 829 3.26 -35.45 0.90
C ALA A 829 4.55 -36.21 0.57
N ALA A 830 5.07 -36.07 -0.66
CA ALA A 830 6.36 -36.62 -1.04
C ALA A 830 7.52 -35.93 -0.30
N ASN A 831 7.48 -34.58 -0.23
CA ASN A 831 8.48 -33.79 0.48
C ASN A 831 8.45 -34.04 2.00
N ALA A 832 7.27 -34.23 2.60
CA ALA A 832 7.12 -34.55 4.02
C ALA A 832 7.82 -35.86 4.43
N LYS A 833 7.92 -36.85 3.53
CA LYS A 833 8.67 -38.09 3.79
C LYS A 833 10.19 -37.90 3.83
N VAL A 834 10.69 -36.77 3.32
CA VAL A 834 12.11 -36.37 3.35
C VAL A 834 12.42 -35.46 4.55
N ARG A 835 11.39 -34.82 5.15
CA ARG A 835 11.49 -33.81 6.24
C ARG A 835 11.96 -34.34 7.61
N GLU A 836 12.06 -35.66 7.83
CA GLU A 836 12.53 -36.18 9.15
C GLU A 836 14.03 -35.92 9.44
N THR A 837 14.80 -35.34 8.51
CA THR A 837 16.26 -35.17 8.67
C THR A 837 16.81 -33.75 8.50
N ASP A 838 16.02 -32.74 8.13
CA ASP A 838 16.57 -31.42 7.77
C ASP A 838 15.74 -30.23 8.26
N ARG A 839 16.40 -29.14 8.70
CA ARG A 839 15.77 -27.98 9.35
C ARG A 839 15.24 -26.90 8.37
N ASN A 840 15.37 -27.10 7.07
CA ASN A 840 14.97 -26.13 6.05
C ASN A 840 13.52 -26.33 5.59
N LEU A 841 12.55 -25.92 6.42
CA LEU A 841 11.12 -26.05 6.12
C LEU A 841 10.68 -25.22 4.89
N GLY A 842 11.25 -24.01 4.69
CA GLY A 842 10.92 -23.13 3.57
C GLY A 842 11.29 -23.68 2.18
N ILE A 843 12.42 -24.38 2.05
CA ILE A 843 12.85 -24.97 0.76
C ILE A 843 11.88 -26.08 0.30
N ALA A 844 11.35 -26.86 1.23
CA ALA A 844 10.40 -27.94 0.91
C ALA A 844 9.01 -27.43 0.47
N GLU A 845 8.65 -26.20 0.83
CA GLU A 845 7.39 -25.56 0.39
C GLU A 845 7.54 -24.77 -0.92
N LYS A 846 8.72 -24.21 -1.20
CA LYS A 846 9.02 -23.56 -2.48
C LYS A 846 8.96 -24.51 -3.67
N ASN A 847 9.38 -25.75 -3.46
CA ASN A 847 9.39 -26.79 -4.50
C ASN A 847 8.03 -27.50 -4.66
N LEU A 848 6.95 -27.00 -4.05
CA LEU A 848 5.61 -27.60 -4.19
C LEU A 848 5.11 -27.65 -5.63
N GLY A 849 5.56 -26.71 -6.47
CA GLY A 849 5.24 -26.65 -7.89
C GLY A 849 6.04 -27.62 -8.77
N ASP A 850 7.10 -28.24 -8.24
CA ASP A 850 8.05 -28.98 -9.06
C ASP A 850 7.40 -30.17 -9.79
N GLY A 851 7.55 -30.19 -11.12
CA GLY A 851 6.99 -31.22 -11.98
C GLY A 851 5.48 -31.14 -12.22
N THR A 852 4.80 -30.13 -11.68
CA THR A 852 3.33 -29.93 -11.86
C THR A 852 2.97 -29.03 -13.05
N GLY A 853 3.92 -28.22 -13.55
CA GLY A 853 3.67 -27.17 -14.54
C GLY A 853 3.12 -25.87 -13.94
N TRP A 854 3.13 -25.74 -12.63
CA TRP A 854 2.72 -24.56 -11.86
C TRP A 854 3.83 -24.15 -10.87
N ASN A 855 3.98 -22.85 -10.65
CA ASN A 855 4.83 -22.27 -9.61
C ASN A 855 4.00 -21.99 -8.36
N VAL A 856 4.61 -22.15 -7.19
CA VAL A 856 4.03 -21.75 -5.89
C VAL A 856 4.83 -20.57 -5.36
N ILE A 857 4.19 -19.41 -5.28
CA ILE A 857 4.79 -18.17 -4.81
C ILE A 857 4.29 -17.94 -3.38
N LEU A 858 5.12 -18.27 -2.40
CA LEU A 858 4.80 -18.09 -0.98
C LEU A 858 4.54 -16.61 -0.66
N ASN A 859 3.72 -16.36 0.37
CA ASN A 859 3.48 -15.02 0.92
C ASN A 859 2.87 -13.97 -0.05
N LEU A 860 2.33 -14.41 -1.20
CA LEU A 860 1.67 -13.52 -2.18
C LEU A 860 0.16 -13.78 -2.33
N GLY A 861 -0.40 -14.74 -1.59
CA GLY A 861 -1.84 -14.91 -1.52
C GLY A 861 -2.52 -13.69 -0.90
N ARG A 862 -3.79 -13.48 -1.25
CA ARG A 862 -4.60 -12.37 -0.73
C ARG A 862 -4.97 -12.65 0.73
N MET A 863 -4.53 -11.82 1.69
CA MET A 863 -4.66 -12.02 3.16
C MET A 863 -3.85 -13.18 3.76
N ARG A 864 -3.79 -14.34 3.08
CA ARG A 864 -3.06 -15.53 3.52
C ARG A 864 -2.71 -16.43 2.34
N GLY A 865 -1.82 -17.39 2.60
CA GLY A 865 -1.48 -18.47 1.68
C GLY A 865 -0.60 -18.01 0.51
N PRO A 866 -0.22 -18.93 -0.39
CA PRO A 866 0.59 -18.60 -1.56
C PRO A 866 -0.27 -18.17 -2.76
N LEU A 867 0.40 -17.64 -3.77
CA LEU A 867 -0.15 -17.46 -5.11
C LEU A 867 0.29 -18.64 -6.00
N ILE A 868 -0.61 -19.16 -6.83
CA ILE A 868 -0.30 -20.22 -7.80
C ILE A 868 -0.23 -19.60 -9.19
N GLU A 869 0.87 -19.81 -9.90
CA GLU A 869 1.14 -19.21 -11.22
C GLU A 869 1.47 -20.28 -12.26
N ALA A 870 0.85 -20.21 -13.44
CA ALA A 870 1.09 -21.16 -14.53
C ALA A 870 2.52 -21.02 -15.08
N LYS A 871 3.28 -22.12 -15.09
CA LYS A 871 4.63 -22.20 -15.67
C LYS A 871 4.60 -22.78 -17.07
N ASP A 872 3.78 -23.82 -17.28
CA ASP A 872 3.66 -24.53 -18.56
C ASP A 872 2.22 -24.44 -19.07
N ALA A 873 2.04 -24.29 -20.38
CA ALA A 873 0.73 -24.35 -21.01
C ALA A 873 0.19 -25.79 -21.04
N GLY A 874 -1.10 -25.98 -20.76
CA GLY A 874 -1.76 -27.28 -20.72
C GLY A 874 -1.63 -28.04 -19.40
N ALA A 875 -0.92 -27.50 -18.41
CA ALA A 875 -0.84 -28.04 -17.06
C ALA A 875 -2.20 -27.95 -16.36
N VAL A 876 -2.54 -28.95 -15.53
CA VAL A 876 -3.86 -29.07 -14.90
C VAL A 876 -3.72 -29.09 -13.38
N LEU A 877 -4.58 -28.33 -12.70
CA LEU A 877 -4.81 -28.44 -11.25
C LEU A 877 -6.21 -28.98 -11.00
N THR A 878 -6.30 -29.94 -10.08
CA THR A 878 -7.53 -30.66 -9.74
C THR A 878 -7.91 -30.38 -8.28
N TYR A 879 -9.15 -29.95 -8.07
CA TYR A 879 -9.71 -29.64 -6.75
C TYR A 879 -10.97 -30.45 -6.52
N ASP A 880 -11.14 -30.94 -5.30
CA ASP A 880 -12.37 -31.60 -4.88
C ASP A 880 -13.19 -30.65 -4.02
N PHE A 881 -14.49 -30.63 -4.24
CA PHE A 881 -15.41 -29.87 -3.40
C PHE A 881 -16.72 -30.63 -3.20
N THR A 882 -17.51 -30.22 -2.21
CA THR A 882 -18.83 -30.83 -1.97
C THR A 882 -19.90 -29.75 -1.81
N SER A 883 -20.93 -29.86 -2.65
CA SER A 883 -22.16 -29.05 -2.59
C SER A 883 -23.23 -29.77 -1.77
N CYS A 884 -23.94 -29.05 -0.92
CA CYS A 884 -25.15 -29.47 -0.22
C CYS A 884 -26.43 -29.06 -0.95
N THR A 885 -26.33 -28.14 -1.91
CA THR A 885 -27.47 -27.54 -2.61
C THR A 885 -27.52 -28.00 -4.07
N ASP A 886 -28.70 -28.40 -4.54
CA ASP A 886 -28.99 -28.59 -5.97
C ASP A 886 -29.35 -27.24 -6.60
N GLY A 887 -28.73 -26.87 -7.73
CA GLY A 887 -29.10 -25.67 -8.45
C GLY A 887 -27.99 -25.08 -9.31
N ASP A 888 -28.25 -23.91 -9.87
CA ASP A 888 -27.21 -23.13 -10.55
C ASP A 888 -26.25 -22.55 -9.50
N ALA A 889 -24.95 -22.66 -9.77
CA ALA A 889 -23.90 -22.05 -8.95
C ALA A 889 -23.10 -21.03 -9.78
N THR A 890 -22.27 -20.24 -9.11
CA THR A 890 -21.33 -19.32 -9.76
C THR A 890 -19.93 -19.53 -9.18
N LEU A 891 -18.96 -19.79 -10.06
CA LEU A 891 -17.54 -19.80 -9.72
C LEU A 891 -16.98 -18.37 -9.84
N GLU A 892 -16.36 -17.88 -8.77
CA GLU A 892 -15.58 -16.65 -8.70
C GLU A 892 -14.10 -17.00 -8.53
N ILE A 893 -13.24 -16.66 -9.49
CA ILE A 893 -11.79 -16.89 -9.44
C ILE A 893 -11.11 -15.61 -8.99
N HIS A 894 -10.30 -15.69 -7.92
CA HIS A 894 -9.51 -14.56 -7.42
C HIS A 894 -8.16 -14.55 -8.10
N ARG A 895 -8.17 -14.00 -9.31
CA ARG A 895 -6.99 -13.92 -10.16
C ARG A 895 -6.09 -12.79 -9.67
N PHE A 896 -4.79 -13.06 -9.65
CA PHE A 896 -3.78 -12.01 -9.47
C PHE A 896 -3.76 -11.14 -10.74
N PRO A 897 -3.79 -9.80 -10.62
CA PRO A 897 -3.89 -8.88 -11.77
C PRO A 897 -2.65 -8.84 -12.70
N THR A 898 -2.09 -9.97 -13.12
CA THR A 898 -0.98 -9.99 -14.09
C THR A 898 -1.38 -9.33 -15.42
N LEU A 899 -0.43 -8.90 -16.25
CA LEU A 899 -0.72 -8.25 -17.52
C LEU A 899 -0.05 -8.95 -18.70
N ASN A 900 -0.59 -8.70 -19.89
CA ASN A 900 -0.04 -9.11 -21.17
C ASN A 900 -0.60 -8.18 -22.26
N SER A 901 0.01 -7.00 -22.42
CA SER A 901 -0.56 -5.91 -23.24
C SER A 901 -0.82 -6.29 -24.71
N VAL A 902 -0.04 -7.25 -25.24
CA VAL A 902 -0.09 -7.72 -26.64
C VAL A 902 -0.78 -9.07 -26.82
N GLY A 903 -1.21 -9.73 -25.74
CA GLY A 903 -1.72 -11.10 -25.78
C GLY A 903 -3.02 -11.33 -25.01
N GLU A 904 -3.51 -12.57 -25.11
CA GLU A 904 -4.66 -13.03 -24.32
C GLU A 904 -4.19 -13.56 -22.97
N ILE A 905 -5.01 -13.37 -21.95
CA ILE A 905 -4.89 -14.06 -20.67
C ILE A 905 -6.18 -14.83 -20.45
N SER A 906 -6.08 -16.14 -20.35
CA SER A 906 -7.22 -17.02 -20.13
C SER A 906 -6.87 -18.26 -19.31
N ILE A 907 -7.91 -18.92 -18.81
CA ILE A 907 -7.84 -20.22 -18.13
C ILE A 907 -9.00 -21.10 -18.61
N ASP A 908 -8.74 -22.39 -18.77
CA ASP A 908 -9.78 -23.36 -19.10
C ASP A 908 -10.30 -24.00 -17.80
N VAL A 909 -11.61 -24.04 -17.61
CA VAL A 909 -12.27 -24.57 -16.40
C VAL A 909 -13.23 -25.70 -16.78
N SER A 910 -13.21 -26.81 -16.04
CA SER A 910 -14.13 -27.93 -16.21
C SER A 910 -14.61 -28.45 -14.85
N VAL A 911 -15.90 -28.79 -14.74
CA VAL A 911 -16.50 -29.46 -13.58
C VAL A 911 -16.85 -30.91 -13.97
N ASP A 912 -16.47 -31.85 -13.12
CA ASP A 912 -16.63 -33.29 -13.29
C ASP A 912 -16.10 -33.77 -14.65
N ASP A 913 -16.89 -34.50 -15.44
CA ASP A 913 -16.48 -34.93 -16.78
C ASP A 913 -16.99 -33.98 -17.89
N GLY A 914 -17.31 -32.72 -17.53
CA GLY A 914 -17.77 -31.68 -18.45
C GLY A 914 -16.68 -31.16 -19.39
N GLU A 915 -17.10 -30.49 -20.47
CA GLU A 915 -16.17 -29.81 -21.38
C GLU A 915 -15.46 -28.64 -20.68
N TYR A 916 -14.27 -28.30 -21.16
CA TYR A 916 -13.55 -27.12 -20.69
C TYR A 916 -14.16 -25.85 -21.27
N GLU A 917 -14.58 -24.95 -20.40
CA GLU A 917 -14.99 -23.59 -20.76
C GLU A 917 -13.82 -22.62 -20.55
N ARG A 918 -13.60 -21.75 -21.54
CA ARG A 918 -12.52 -20.76 -21.47
C ARG A 918 -13.01 -19.48 -20.81
N VAL A 919 -12.35 -19.11 -19.72
CA VAL A 919 -12.54 -17.82 -19.05
C VAL A 919 -11.45 -16.86 -19.55
N VAL A 920 -11.85 -15.84 -20.32
CA VAL A 920 -10.95 -14.82 -20.86
C VAL A 920 -10.97 -13.57 -19.99
N VAL A 921 -9.79 -13.08 -19.65
CA VAL A 921 -9.59 -11.84 -18.91
C VAL A 921 -9.86 -10.63 -19.80
N LYS A 922 -10.68 -9.68 -19.32
CA LYS A 922 -10.97 -8.43 -20.04
C LYS A 922 -9.92 -7.33 -19.81
N ALA A 923 -9.28 -7.32 -18.66
CA ALA A 923 -8.26 -6.35 -18.27
C ALA A 923 -6.84 -6.93 -18.48
N ASN A 924 -6.42 -7.05 -19.75
CA ASN A 924 -5.09 -7.54 -20.11
C ASN A 924 -4.02 -6.44 -20.24
N ASP A 925 -4.40 -5.17 -20.10
CA ASP A 925 -3.50 -4.01 -20.02
C ASP A 925 -4.08 -2.92 -19.11
N ALA A 926 -3.25 -1.96 -18.70
CA ALA A 926 -3.52 -0.96 -17.66
C ALA A 926 -4.68 0.02 -17.95
N TYR A 927 -5.22 0.03 -19.17
CA TYR A 927 -6.32 0.91 -19.59
C TYR A 927 -7.51 0.14 -20.19
N ARG A 928 -7.54 -1.19 -20.01
CA ARG A 928 -8.59 -2.07 -20.56
C ARG A 928 -9.44 -2.69 -19.45
N GLY A 929 -10.71 -2.90 -19.76
CA GLY A 929 -11.64 -3.56 -18.85
C GLY A 929 -11.79 -2.82 -17.51
N ALA A 930 -11.80 -3.56 -16.41
CA ALA A 930 -11.96 -3.04 -15.05
C ALA A 930 -10.63 -2.84 -14.31
N TRP A 931 -9.51 -2.64 -15.03
CA TRP A 931 -8.16 -2.62 -14.47
C TRP A 931 -8.02 -1.79 -13.19
N LEU A 932 -8.45 -0.53 -13.24
CA LEU A 932 -8.34 0.39 -12.11
C LEU A 932 -9.09 -0.11 -10.86
N GLY A 933 -10.28 -0.68 -11.06
CA GLY A 933 -11.04 -1.32 -9.98
C GLY A 933 -10.31 -2.54 -9.41
N ASN A 934 -9.69 -3.34 -10.28
CA ASN A 934 -8.95 -4.55 -9.89
C ASN A 934 -7.70 -4.21 -9.07
N VAL A 935 -6.92 -3.20 -9.45
CA VAL A 935 -5.72 -2.78 -8.68
C VAL A 935 -6.10 -2.16 -7.34
N LYS A 936 -7.15 -1.32 -7.27
CA LYS A 936 -7.68 -0.80 -6.00
C LYS A 936 -8.22 -1.92 -5.10
N ALA A 937 -8.80 -2.96 -5.70
CA ALA A 937 -9.29 -4.11 -4.97
C ALA A 937 -8.18 -5.12 -4.62
N GLY A 938 -7.00 -5.05 -5.24
CA GLY A 938 -5.92 -6.05 -5.11
C GLY A 938 -6.26 -7.43 -5.70
N VAL A 939 -7.25 -7.51 -6.62
CA VAL A 939 -7.72 -8.76 -7.23
C VAL A 939 -8.51 -8.50 -8.51
N ASP A 940 -8.36 -9.37 -9.49
CA ASP A 940 -9.24 -9.45 -10.67
C ASP A 940 -10.23 -10.62 -10.45
N LYS A 941 -11.49 -10.31 -10.15
CA LYS A 941 -12.53 -11.33 -9.89
C LYS A 941 -13.17 -11.76 -11.20
N LEU A 942 -12.91 -13.00 -11.62
CA LEU A 942 -13.52 -13.60 -12.82
C LEU A 942 -14.71 -14.46 -12.43
N TYR A 943 -15.82 -14.38 -13.18
CA TYR A 943 -17.04 -15.12 -12.87
C TYR A 943 -17.40 -16.10 -13.99
N LEU A 944 -17.76 -17.33 -13.61
CA LEU A 944 -18.22 -18.38 -14.50
C LEU A 944 -19.50 -19.04 -13.95
N PRO A 945 -20.64 -18.99 -14.67
CA PRO A 945 -21.84 -19.71 -14.30
C PRO A 945 -21.64 -21.23 -14.35
N LEU A 946 -22.12 -21.95 -13.35
CA LEU A 946 -22.10 -23.41 -13.26
C LEU A 946 -23.55 -23.94 -13.21
N PRO A 947 -24.23 -24.11 -14.35
CA PRO A 947 -25.64 -24.46 -14.38
C PRO A 947 -25.88 -25.92 -13.94
N GLY A 948 -26.92 -26.13 -13.13
CA GLY A 948 -27.37 -27.47 -12.73
C GLY A 948 -26.38 -28.28 -11.89
N LEU A 949 -25.57 -27.62 -11.06
CA LEU A 949 -24.72 -28.27 -10.07
C LEU A 949 -25.60 -29.08 -9.10
N ARG A 950 -25.27 -30.36 -8.91
CA ARG A 950 -26.05 -31.25 -8.03
C ARG A 950 -25.51 -31.20 -6.61
N ALA A 951 -26.31 -31.59 -5.62
CA ALA A 951 -25.80 -31.86 -4.29
C ALA A 951 -24.90 -33.11 -4.32
N GLY A 952 -23.68 -33.03 -3.80
CA GLY A 952 -22.69 -34.10 -3.79
C GLY A 952 -21.26 -33.64 -3.95
N SER A 953 -20.36 -34.62 -4.07
CA SER A 953 -18.94 -34.38 -4.33
C SER A 953 -18.69 -34.16 -5.82
N HIS A 954 -17.86 -33.18 -6.13
CA HIS A 954 -17.51 -32.75 -7.47
C HIS A 954 -16.00 -32.56 -7.60
N THR A 955 -15.54 -32.56 -8.84
CA THR A 955 -14.15 -32.24 -9.17
C THR A 955 -14.10 -31.02 -10.08
N LEU A 956 -13.38 -29.97 -9.67
CA LEU A 956 -13.07 -28.80 -10.50
C LEU A 956 -11.65 -28.93 -11.07
N ARG A 957 -11.49 -28.64 -12.36
CA ARG A 957 -10.18 -28.62 -13.02
C ARG A 957 -9.92 -27.27 -13.65
N PHE A 958 -8.73 -26.74 -13.37
CA PHE A 958 -8.17 -25.59 -14.08
C PHE A 958 -7.04 -26.07 -14.98
N ARG A 959 -7.10 -25.74 -16.27
CA ARG A 959 -6.05 -26.02 -17.24
C ARG A 959 -5.44 -24.72 -17.73
N SER A 960 -4.14 -24.55 -17.54
CA SER A 960 -3.40 -23.39 -18.04
C SER A 960 -3.46 -23.32 -19.56
N VAL A 961 -3.69 -22.12 -20.10
CA VAL A 961 -3.66 -21.86 -21.54
C VAL A 961 -2.32 -21.23 -21.95
N GLN A 962 -1.80 -20.34 -21.12
CA GLN A 962 -0.51 -19.67 -21.26
C GLN A 962 0.21 -19.56 -19.91
N GLN A 963 1.47 -19.12 -19.94
CA GLN A 963 2.26 -18.83 -18.74
C GLN A 963 1.70 -17.61 -17.98
N TYR A 964 2.04 -17.50 -16.70
CA TYR A 964 1.74 -16.36 -15.83
C TYR A 964 0.25 -16.09 -15.53
N PHE A 965 -0.67 -16.97 -15.93
CA PHE A 965 -1.99 -16.98 -15.33
C PHE A 965 -1.84 -17.34 -13.85
N ALA A 966 -2.24 -16.44 -12.96
CA ALA A 966 -2.04 -16.63 -11.53
C ALA A 966 -3.31 -16.35 -10.73
N PHE A 967 -3.55 -17.13 -9.69
CA PHE A 967 -4.69 -16.98 -8.79
C PHE A 967 -4.34 -17.50 -7.40
N SER A 968 -4.97 -16.91 -6.37
CA SER A 968 -4.71 -17.29 -4.97
C SER A 968 -5.82 -18.16 -4.38
N ARG A 969 -7.04 -18.01 -4.90
CA ARG A 969 -8.22 -18.79 -4.48
C ARG A 969 -9.33 -18.75 -5.51
N PHE A 970 -10.35 -19.53 -5.25
CA PHE A 970 -11.65 -19.41 -5.89
C PHE A 970 -12.79 -19.68 -4.90
N VAL A 971 -13.96 -19.17 -5.24
CA VAL A 971 -15.18 -19.29 -4.44
C VAL A 971 -16.28 -19.85 -5.33
N ILE A 972 -17.02 -20.85 -4.86
CA ILE A 972 -18.23 -21.33 -5.52
C ILE A 972 -19.41 -20.88 -4.67
N TYR A 973 -20.25 -20.02 -5.23
CA TYR A 973 -21.52 -19.63 -4.61
C TYR A 973 -22.63 -20.55 -5.13
N THR A 974 -23.24 -21.30 -4.22
CA THR A 974 -24.39 -22.17 -4.50
C THR A 974 -25.73 -21.44 -4.34
N GLY A 975 -25.69 -20.19 -3.86
CA GLY A 975 -26.81 -19.26 -3.80
C GLY A 975 -26.51 -17.93 -4.49
N LYS A 976 -27.32 -16.89 -4.20
CA LYS A 976 -27.09 -15.54 -4.71
C LYS A 976 -25.75 -15.00 -4.19
N VAL A 977 -24.86 -14.58 -5.11
CA VAL A 977 -23.62 -13.89 -4.76
C VAL A 977 -23.96 -12.62 -3.98
N ARG A 978 -23.45 -12.53 -2.74
CA ARG A 978 -23.56 -11.34 -1.89
C ARG A 978 -22.21 -10.59 -1.92
N PRO A 979 -22.22 -9.24 -1.99
CA PRO A 979 -20.99 -8.46 -2.04
C PRO A 979 -20.04 -8.77 -0.88
N ASN A 980 -18.79 -9.04 -1.21
CA ASN A 980 -17.69 -9.26 -0.27
C ASN A 980 -16.37 -8.92 -0.97
N SER A 981 -15.34 -8.61 -0.17
CA SER A 981 -14.05 -8.16 -0.69
C SER A 981 -13.00 -9.27 -0.72
N LEU A 982 -13.01 -10.17 0.25
CA LEU A 982 -11.93 -11.15 0.44
C LEU A 982 -12.29 -12.53 -0.07
N GLY A 983 -13.58 -12.86 -0.19
CA GLY A 983 -14.07 -14.17 -0.61
C GLY A 983 -13.60 -15.29 0.32
N LEU A 984 -13.34 -14.93 1.59
CA LEU A 984 -12.64 -15.77 2.55
C LEU A 984 -13.50 -15.94 3.79
N ARG A 985 -13.69 -17.18 4.19
CA ARG A 985 -14.33 -17.53 5.46
C ARG A 985 -13.26 -17.74 6.52
N PHE A 986 -13.41 -17.06 7.63
CA PHE A 986 -12.54 -17.21 8.79
C PHE A 986 -13.10 -18.34 9.66
N TYR A 987 -12.34 -19.43 9.78
CA TYR A 987 -12.72 -20.60 10.58
C TYR A 987 -12.24 -20.51 12.04
N ASP A 988 -11.38 -19.53 12.33
CA ASP A 988 -10.91 -19.28 13.69
C ASP A 988 -12.01 -18.56 14.47
N PRO A 989 -12.52 -19.14 15.58
CA PRO A 989 -13.53 -18.50 16.40
C PRO A 989 -13.08 -17.13 16.94
N TYR A 990 -11.77 -16.88 17.11
CA TYR A 990 -11.24 -15.59 17.56
C TYR A 990 -11.18 -14.53 16.45
N LEU A 991 -10.94 -14.92 15.19
CA LEU A 991 -10.93 -13.95 14.09
C LEU A 991 -12.35 -13.47 13.73
N GLY A 992 -13.39 -14.20 14.11
CA GLY A 992 -14.79 -13.84 13.86
C GLY A 992 -15.45 -12.99 14.96
N THR A 993 -14.75 -12.64 16.05
CA THR A 993 -15.30 -11.81 17.13
C THR A 993 -15.17 -10.31 16.84
N LEU A 994 -15.88 -9.49 17.61
CA LEU A 994 -15.68 -8.03 17.56
C LEU A 994 -14.28 -7.69 18.10
N PRO A 995 -13.59 -6.67 17.54
CA PRO A 995 -12.27 -6.27 18.03
C PRO A 995 -12.32 -5.76 19.48
N GLU A 996 -11.22 -5.97 20.20
CA GLU A 996 -11.10 -5.61 21.61
C GLU A 996 -11.11 -4.08 21.85
N GLU A 997 -11.34 -3.70 23.11
CA GLU A 997 -11.28 -2.29 23.51
C GLU A 997 -9.84 -1.83 23.69
N PHE A 998 -9.36 -1.02 22.74
CA PHE A 998 -8.06 -0.36 22.81
C PHE A 998 -8.18 1.05 23.42
N ASP A 999 -7.53 1.29 24.57
CA ASP A 999 -7.39 2.64 25.16
C ASP A 999 -6.39 3.49 24.35
N ALA A 1000 -6.84 3.97 23.20
CA ALA A 1000 -6.03 4.78 22.29
C ALA A 1000 -5.52 6.08 22.93
N ASP A 1001 -6.30 6.65 23.84
CA ASP A 1001 -6.02 7.92 24.50
C ASP A 1001 -4.92 7.76 25.57
N GLY A 1002 -5.00 6.69 26.37
CA GLY A 1002 -3.96 6.31 27.31
C GLY A 1002 -2.69 5.85 26.59
N PHE A 1003 -2.82 5.05 25.54
CA PHE A 1003 -1.70 4.63 24.70
C PHE A 1003 -0.97 5.84 24.11
N SER A 1004 -1.70 6.80 23.53
CA SER A 1004 -1.11 7.98 22.91
C SER A 1004 -0.22 8.77 23.90
N ARG A 1005 -0.75 9.07 25.09
CA ARG A 1005 0.00 9.80 26.13
C ARG A 1005 1.21 9.01 26.63
N LYS A 1006 1.09 7.69 26.77
CA LYS A 1006 2.17 6.82 27.28
C LYS A 1006 3.27 6.61 26.24
N PHE A 1007 2.92 6.36 24.98
CA PHE A 1007 3.86 5.98 23.93
C PHE A 1007 4.43 7.21 23.21
N TYR A 1008 3.56 8.09 22.68
CA TYR A 1008 3.98 9.25 21.89
C TYR A 1008 4.30 10.49 22.75
N GLY A 1009 3.83 10.50 23.99
CA GLY A 1009 4.03 11.60 24.92
C GLY A 1009 2.90 12.65 24.88
N GLU A 1010 2.87 13.49 25.91
CA GLU A 1010 1.78 14.45 26.15
C GLU A 1010 1.62 15.49 25.04
N GLU A 1011 2.73 15.96 24.47
CA GLU A 1011 2.72 16.96 23.39
C GLU A 1011 2.03 16.42 22.13
N ALA A 1012 2.39 15.19 21.72
CA ALA A 1012 1.78 14.50 20.59
C ALA A 1012 0.31 14.12 20.84
N ALA A 1013 -0.03 13.77 22.09
CA ALA A 1013 -1.39 13.41 22.48
C ALA A 1013 -2.36 14.59 22.52
N MET A 1014 -1.85 15.78 22.83
CA MET A 1014 -2.60 17.04 22.78
C MET A 1014 -2.74 17.55 21.34
N GLY A 1015 -1.67 17.40 20.53
CA GLY A 1015 -1.63 17.72 19.11
C GLY A 1015 -1.83 19.20 18.77
N GLU A 1016 -1.65 19.53 17.49
CA GLU A 1016 -2.18 20.77 16.92
C GLU A 1016 -3.62 20.54 16.46
N GLY A 1017 -4.52 21.50 16.69
CA GLY A 1017 -5.90 21.40 16.20
C GLY A 1017 -5.92 21.35 14.67
N ALA A 1018 -6.85 20.59 14.08
CA ALA A 1018 -6.95 20.48 12.63
C ALA A 1018 -7.18 21.89 12.01
N PRO A 1019 -6.43 22.28 10.97
CA PRO A 1019 -6.63 23.56 10.31
C PRO A 1019 -7.99 23.59 9.61
N VAL A 1020 -8.62 24.77 9.59
CA VAL A 1020 -9.75 25.02 8.71
C VAL A 1020 -9.21 25.43 7.34
N VAL A 1021 -9.64 24.69 6.32
CA VAL A 1021 -9.21 24.89 4.93
C VAL A 1021 -10.26 25.72 4.20
N TYR A 1022 -9.79 26.72 3.47
CA TYR A 1022 -10.60 27.58 2.61
C TYR A 1022 -10.06 27.52 1.19
N MET A 1023 -10.96 27.24 0.25
CA MET A 1023 -10.61 27.27 -1.15
C MET A 1023 -10.24 28.70 -1.54
N ASN A 1024 -9.17 28.87 -2.32
CA ASN A 1024 -8.76 30.19 -2.77
C ASN A 1024 -9.81 30.81 -3.71
N ASP A 1025 -10.01 32.13 -3.66
CA ASP A 1025 -10.92 32.86 -4.56
C ASP A 1025 -10.42 32.84 -6.03
N ARG A 1026 -9.14 32.48 -6.27
CA ARG A 1026 -8.53 32.27 -7.59
C ARG A 1026 -7.60 31.05 -7.57
N PRO A 1027 -8.11 29.82 -7.74
CA PRO A 1027 -7.32 28.62 -7.85
C PRO A 1027 -6.50 28.69 -9.14
N SER A 1028 -5.34 28.02 -9.15
CA SER A 1028 -4.46 27.99 -10.32
C SER A 1028 -5.00 27.19 -11.50
N GLY A 1029 -6.11 26.45 -11.34
CA GLY A 1029 -6.62 25.48 -12.31
C GLY A 1029 -5.73 24.25 -12.54
N ASN A 1030 -4.57 24.19 -11.86
CA ASN A 1030 -3.66 23.05 -11.87
C ASN A 1030 -3.98 22.13 -10.69
N PRO A 1031 -4.34 20.85 -10.91
CA PRO A 1031 -4.69 19.92 -9.83
C PRO A 1031 -3.52 19.61 -8.89
N ASN A 1032 -2.28 19.82 -9.33
CA ASN A 1032 -1.04 19.57 -8.59
C ASN A 1032 -0.54 20.81 -7.81
N LYS A 1033 -1.36 21.86 -7.66
CA LYS A 1033 -0.98 23.03 -6.86
C LYS A 1033 -2.11 23.41 -5.92
N SER A 1034 -1.84 23.33 -4.61
CA SER A 1034 -2.69 23.99 -3.60
C SER A 1034 -2.29 25.45 -3.48
N ASN A 1035 -3.26 26.36 -3.60
CA ASN A 1035 -3.14 27.75 -3.17
C ASN A 1035 -4.10 28.04 -2.01
N ASP A 1036 -4.57 26.99 -1.32
CA ASP A 1036 -5.65 27.11 -0.35
C ASP A 1036 -5.20 27.83 0.91
N TYR A 1037 -6.13 28.52 1.55
CA TYR A 1037 -5.84 29.28 2.75
C TYR A 1037 -6.14 28.41 3.97
N TYR A 1038 -5.11 28.17 4.78
CA TYR A 1038 -5.20 27.42 6.02
C TYR A 1038 -5.31 28.38 7.20
N ALA A 1039 -6.32 28.18 8.05
CA ALA A 1039 -6.46 28.90 9.31
C ALA A 1039 -6.47 27.93 10.48
N LEU A 1040 -5.50 28.06 11.38
CA LEU A 1040 -5.54 27.38 12.66
C LEU A 1040 -6.49 28.14 13.61
N PRO A 1041 -7.52 27.49 14.16
CA PRO A 1041 -8.39 28.13 15.14
C PRO A 1041 -7.59 28.48 16.41
N LYS A 1042 -7.70 29.74 16.86
CA LYS A 1042 -6.98 30.22 18.07
C LYS A 1042 -7.52 29.62 19.37
N VAL A 1043 -8.77 29.18 19.36
CA VAL A 1043 -9.49 28.57 20.48
C VAL A 1043 -10.35 27.44 19.91
N PRO A 1044 -10.43 26.26 20.55
CA PRO A 1044 -11.36 25.22 20.14
C PRO A 1044 -12.81 25.73 20.16
N ALA A 1045 -13.58 25.40 19.12
CA ALA A 1045 -15.01 25.71 19.08
C ALA A 1045 -15.75 24.94 20.19
N ALA A 1046 -16.81 25.54 20.74
CA ALA A 1046 -17.63 24.87 21.74
C ALA A 1046 -18.47 23.76 21.08
N PRO A 1047 -18.59 22.57 21.72
CA PRO A 1047 -19.47 21.53 21.21
C PRO A 1047 -20.94 21.95 21.29
N VAL A 1048 -21.68 21.61 20.26
CA VAL A 1048 -23.13 21.82 20.13
C VAL A 1048 -23.82 20.46 20.06
N GLY A 1049 -24.90 20.27 20.83
CA GLY A 1049 -25.65 19.02 20.85
C GLY A 1049 -26.54 18.84 19.61
N ILE A 1050 -26.77 17.60 19.20
CA ILE A 1050 -27.65 17.26 18.06
C ILE A 1050 -29.04 17.92 18.17
N PRO A 1051 -29.74 17.92 19.33
CA PRO A 1051 -31.04 18.59 19.45
C PRO A 1051 -31.00 20.09 19.14
N GLU A 1052 -29.89 20.75 19.43
CA GLU A 1052 -29.70 22.17 19.13
C GLU A 1052 -29.50 22.40 17.63
N ILE A 1053 -28.67 21.59 16.97
CA ILE A 1053 -28.51 21.58 15.50
C ILE A 1053 -29.86 21.39 14.81
N LEU A 1054 -30.61 20.37 15.21
CA LEU A 1054 -31.92 20.06 14.63
C LEU A 1054 -32.95 21.18 14.91
N SER A 1055 -32.88 21.82 16.08
CA SER A 1055 -33.80 22.91 16.41
C SER A 1055 -33.70 24.13 15.48
N MET A 1056 -32.60 24.26 14.72
CA MET A 1056 -32.41 25.33 13.76
C MET A 1056 -33.42 25.30 12.59
N ALA A 1057 -34.09 24.17 12.36
CA ALA A 1057 -35.15 24.03 11.37
C ALA A 1057 -36.49 24.64 11.81
N LYS A 1058 -36.66 25.02 13.08
CA LYS A 1058 -37.97 25.45 13.60
C LYS A 1058 -38.44 26.82 13.06
N GLU A 1059 -37.51 27.69 12.67
CA GLU A 1059 -37.79 29.02 12.15
C GLU A 1059 -36.84 29.34 10.97
N PRO A 1060 -37.23 30.23 10.05
CA PRO A 1060 -36.33 30.72 9.01
C PRO A 1060 -35.02 31.26 9.58
N ARG A 1061 -33.89 30.88 8.96
CA ARG A 1061 -32.55 31.31 9.42
C ARG A 1061 -32.35 32.80 9.12
N ALA A 1062 -32.42 33.62 10.17
CA ALA A 1062 -32.30 35.07 10.04
C ALA A 1062 -30.84 35.54 9.99
N GLU A 1063 -30.59 36.57 9.20
CA GLU A 1063 -29.29 37.23 9.11
C GLU A 1063 -28.87 37.86 10.45
N HIS A 1064 -27.64 37.57 10.87
CA HIS A 1064 -26.99 38.18 12.03
C HIS A 1064 -25.62 38.73 11.63
N ASN A 1065 -25.39 40.02 11.89
CA ASN A 1065 -24.13 40.72 11.56
C ASN A 1065 -23.69 40.55 10.09
N GLY A 1066 -24.62 40.59 9.14
CA GLY A 1066 -24.28 40.45 7.73
C GLY A 1066 -24.12 39.00 7.26
N ALA A 1067 -24.45 37.99 8.08
CA ALA A 1067 -24.29 36.59 7.68
C ALA A 1067 -25.46 35.68 8.11
N VAL A 1068 -25.66 34.58 7.40
CA VAL A 1068 -26.62 33.52 7.74
C VAL A 1068 -25.86 32.19 7.80
N LEU A 1069 -25.89 31.52 8.95
CA LEU A 1069 -25.41 30.14 9.11
C LEU A 1069 -26.55 29.15 9.00
N ILE A 1070 -26.37 28.14 8.17
CA ILE A 1070 -27.25 26.99 8.00
C ILE A 1070 -26.46 25.73 8.34
N GLU A 1071 -26.98 24.95 9.29
CA GLU A 1071 -26.51 23.59 9.54
C GLU A 1071 -27.20 22.64 8.57
N ALA A 1072 -26.44 21.89 7.76
CA ALA A 1072 -27.04 21.04 6.73
C ALA A 1072 -27.93 19.94 7.36
N ALA A 1073 -27.52 19.42 8.51
CA ALA A 1073 -28.29 18.41 9.23
C ALA A 1073 -29.65 18.90 9.77
N ALA A 1074 -29.92 20.22 9.80
CA ALA A 1074 -31.24 20.73 10.19
C ALA A 1074 -32.36 20.20 9.27
N ALA A 1075 -32.04 19.87 8.00
CA ALA A 1075 -32.99 19.29 7.06
C ALA A 1075 -33.58 17.94 7.53
N LEU A 1076 -32.91 17.21 8.43
CA LEU A 1076 -33.42 15.96 9.01
C LEU A 1076 -34.75 16.14 9.77
N MET A 1077 -35.08 17.37 10.19
CA MET A 1077 -36.33 17.67 10.89
C MET A 1077 -37.58 17.71 9.98
N GLN A 1078 -37.43 17.81 8.66
CA GLN A 1078 -38.54 17.84 7.69
C GLN A 1078 -39.62 18.89 8.01
N THR A 1079 -39.20 20.15 8.17
CA THR A 1079 -40.09 21.30 8.43
C THR A 1079 -40.28 22.15 7.18
N GLU A 1080 -41.22 23.10 7.22
CA GLU A 1080 -41.38 24.09 6.14
C GLU A 1080 -40.15 24.99 5.94
N ASN A 1081 -39.26 25.11 6.93
CA ASN A 1081 -38.07 25.95 6.85
C ASN A 1081 -36.78 25.18 6.53
N ALA A 1082 -36.78 23.85 6.70
CA ALA A 1082 -35.67 22.98 6.35
C ALA A 1082 -36.14 21.55 6.13
N TYR A 1083 -35.92 21.00 4.92
CA TYR A 1083 -36.33 19.66 4.53
C TYR A 1083 -35.40 19.08 3.46
N MET A 1084 -35.53 17.80 3.15
CA MET A 1084 -34.76 17.14 2.09
C MET A 1084 -35.66 16.45 1.08
N THR A 1085 -35.19 16.34 -0.17
CA THR A 1085 -35.80 15.56 -1.24
C THR A 1085 -34.81 14.48 -1.69
N ASP A 1086 -35.36 13.31 -2.02
CA ASP A 1086 -34.59 12.21 -2.60
C ASP A 1086 -34.53 12.36 -4.13
N SER A 1087 -33.66 11.54 -4.76
CA SER A 1087 -33.59 11.48 -6.21
C SER A 1087 -34.95 11.11 -6.81
N THR A 1088 -35.36 11.83 -7.86
CA THR A 1088 -36.54 11.48 -8.66
C THR A 1088 -36.19 10.78 -9.96
N ASP A 1089 -34.91 10.46 -10.17
CA ASP A 1089 -34.47 9.66 -11.31
C ASP A 1089 -34.88 8.19 -11.10
N GLU A 1090 -35.73 7.67 -12.00
CA GLU A 1090 -36.22 6.28 -11.94
C GLU A 1090 -35.08 5.26 -12.12
N ASP A 1091 -33.99 5.64 -12.80
CA ASP A 1091 -32.83 4.79 -13.02
C ASP A 1091 -31.82 4.87 -11.87
N THR A 1092 -31.95 5.87 -10.99
CA THR A 1092 -30.96 6.19 -9.94
C THR A 1092 -31.63 6.58 -8.62
N LEU A 1093 -31.95 5.58 -7.78
CA LEU A 1093 -32.45 5.82 -6.43
C LEU A 1093 -31.30 6.16 -5.47
N ALA A 1094 -31.29 7.38 -4.93
CA ALA A 1094 -30.34 7.85 -3.94
C ALA A 1094 -31.06 8.58 -2.80
N PHE A 1095 -30.75 8.18 -1.56
CA PHE A 1095 -31.37 8.70 -0.34
C PHE A 1095 -30.34 9.40 0.55
N TRP A 1096 -30.79 10.42 1.28
CA TRP A 1096 -29.94 11.12 2.24
C TRP A 1096 -29.62 10.27 3.47
N SER A 1097 -28.35 10.31 3.87
CA SER A 1097 -27.85 9.85 5.15
C SER A 1097 -27.19 11.01 5.90
N TRP A 1098 -26.69 10.75 7.11
CA TRP A 1098 -25.96 11.73 7.91
C TRP A 1098 -24.72 11.10 8.54
N ALA A 1099 -23.75 11.94 8.87
CA ALA A 1099 -22.52 11.57 9.54
C ALA A 1099 -22.00 12.70 10.44
N ASN A 1100 -20.95 12.45 11.20
CA ASN A 1100 -20.21 13.49 11.91
C ASN A 1100 -19.64 14.56 10.95
N ALA A 1101 -19.32 15.72 11.50
CA ALA A 1101 -18.61 16.80 10.83
C ALA A 1101 -17.68 17.53 11.80
N PRO A 1102 -16.61 18.18 11.32
CA PRO A 1102 -15.69 18.95 12.17
C PRO A 1102 -16.27 20.30 12.65
N SER A 1103 -17.51 20.65 12.30
CA SER A 1103 -18.19 21.80 12.89
C SER A 1103 -18.38 21.60 14.39
N HIS A 1104 -18.46 22.72 15.14
CA HIS A 1104 -18.70 22.72 16.60
C HIS A 1104 -17.71 21.84 17.38
N GLY A 1105 -16.41 21.94 17.10
CA GLY A 1105 -15.40 21.19 17.84
C GLY A 1105 -15.54 19.68 17.67
N GLU A 1106 -15.86 19.23 16.45
CA GLU A 1106 -16.05 17.81 16.07
C GLU A 1106 -17.35 17.16 16.60
N SER A 1107 -18.28 17.94 17.16
CA SER A 1107 -19.62 17.47 17.56
C SER A 1107 -20.71 17.70 16.50
N GLY A 1108 -20.36 18.33 15.38
CA GLY A 1108 -21.29 18.67 14.30
C GLY A 1108 -21.79 17.48 13.49
N LEU A 1109 -22.81 17.74 12.65
CA LEU A 1109 -23.39 16.78 11.72
C LEU A 1109 -23.23 17.24 10.28
N SER A 1110 -23.12 16.28 9.36
CA SER A 1110 -23.16 16.48 7.92
C SER A 1110 -24.24 15.61 7.28
N MET A 1111 -24.75 16.05 6.13
CA MET A 1111 -25.60 15.27 5.24
C MET A 1111 -24.75 14.59 4.16
N TYR A 1112 -25.10 13.36 3.79
CA TYR A 1112 -24.23 12.45 3.04
C TYR A 1112 -25.01 11.58 2.05
N LEU A 1113 -24.46 11.34 0.86
CA LEU A 1113 -24.89 10.26 -0.04
C LEU A 1113 -23.89 9.10 -0.02
N ARG A 1114 -24.27 8.00 0.64
CA ARG A 1114 -23.43 6.79 0.85
C ARG A 1114 -23.49 5.82 -0.33
N TYR A 1115 -23.22 6.31 -1.55
CA TYR A 1115 -23.28 5.51 -2.78
C TYR A 1115 -21.99 5.66 -3.61
N PRO A 1116 -21.02 4.74 -3.44
CA PRO A 1116 -19.76 4.81 -4.19
C PRO A 1116 -19.94 4.83 -5.70
N GLY A 1117 -19.26 5.74 -6.39
CA GLY A 1117 -19.31 5.88 -7.85
C GLY A 1117 -20.63 6.41 -8.42
N LEU A 1118 -21.59 6.80 -7.60
CA LEU A 1118 -22.82 7.45 -8.03
C LEU A 1118 -22.50 8.82 -8.66
N VAL A 1119 -22.93 9.03 -9.91
CA VAL A 1119 -22.85 10.31 -10.62
C VAL A 1119 -24.16 10.52 -11.38
N MET A 1120 -24.77 11.69 -11.19
CA MET A 1120 -26.01 12.12 -11.83
C MET A 1120 -25.73 13.29 -12.77
N ASP A 1121 -26.43 13.33 -13.91
CA ASP A 1121 -26.21 14.36 -14.94
C ASP A 1121 -27.24 15.50 -14.88
N ASP A 1122 -28.45 15.24 -14.39
CA ASP A 1122 -29.51 16.25 -14.25
C ASP A 1122 -29.66 16.68 -12.78
N ALA A 1123 -29.34 17.95 -12.51
CA ALA A 1123 -29.51 18.53 -11.18
C ALA A 1123 -30.98 18.63 -10.74
N ALA A 1124 -31.93 18.69 -11.68
CA ALA A 1124 -33.35 18.82 -11.34
C ALA A 1124 -33.97 17.54 -10.75
N THR A 1125 -33.36 16.38 -11.03
CA THR A 1125 -33.77 15.08 -10.48
C THR A 1125 -32.87 14.62 -9.34
N ALA A 1126 -31.81 15.37 -9.04
CA ALA A 1126 -30.87 15.07 -7.97
C ALA A 1126 -31.51 15.26 -6.58
N PRO A 1127 -31.10 14.47 -5.57
CA PRO A 1127 -31.50 14.68 -4.19
C PRO A 1127 -31.01 16.05 -3.69
N ALA A 1128 -31.86 16.77 -2.95
CA ALA A 1128 -31.57 18.13 -2.52
C ALA A 1128 -31.89 18.39 -1.04
N LEU A 1129 -31.19 19.35 -0.47
CA LEU A 1129 -31.48 19.92 0.85
C LEU A 1129 -32.03 21.32 0.68
N HIS A 1130 -33.15 21.65 1.32
CA HIS A 1130 -33.84 22.93 1.17
C HIS A 1130 -33.85 23.69 2.50
N TYR A 1131 -33.62 25.00 2.46
CA TYR A 1131 -33.59 25.87 3.64
C TYR A 1131 -34.21 27.24 3.36
N VAL A 1132 -35.05 27.73 4.27
CA VAL A 1132 -35.60 29.09 4.22
C VAL A 1132 -34.71 30.02 5.05
N VAL A 1133 -34.18 31.06 4.41
CA VAL A 1133 -33.35 32.10 5.03
C VAL A 1133 -34.05 33.45 4.99
N ARG A 1134 -33.82 34.31 5.99
CA ARG A 1134 -34.33 35.69 6.00
C ARG A 1134 -33.18 36.68 5.94
N THR A 1135 -33.10 37.45 4.86
CA THR A 1135 -32.02 38.39 4.59
C THR A 1135 -32.46 39.85 4.69
N THR A 1136 -31.52 40.76 4.93
CA THR A 1136 -31.75 42.21 4.98
C THR A 1136 -31.64 42.90 3.61
N GLY A 1137 -31.32 42.13 2.57
CA GLY A 1137 -31.17 42.59 1.19
C GLY A 1137 -29.77 43.13 0.90
N GLY A 1138 -29.14 42.63 -0.18
CA GLY A 1138 -27.75 42.97 -0.47
C GLY A 1138 -27.06 41.99 -1.41
N ALA A 1139 -25.74 42.11 -1.52
CA ALA A 1139 -24.88 41.15 -2.22
C ALA A 1139 -24.33 40.14 -1.20
N TYR A 1140 -24.48 38.86 -1.52
CA TYR A 1140 -24.05 37.74 -0.69
C TYR A 1140 -23.13 36.80 -1.46
N THR A 1141 -22.16 36.22 -0.77
CA THR A 1141 -21.47 35.01 -1.19
C THR A 1141 -22.04 33.84 -0.42
N ILE A 1142 -22.46 32.79 -1.13
CA ILE A 1142 -22.89 31.52 -0.54
C ILE A 1142 -21.66 30.61 -0.46
N TRP A 1143 -21.26 30.27 0.76
CA TRP A 1143 -20.19 29.30 1.02
C TRP A 1143 -20.78 27.95 1.41
N ALA A 1144 -20.10 26.86 1.03
CA ALA A 1144 -20.41 25.52 1.52
C ALA A 1144 -19.19 24.90 2.18
N ARG A 1145 -19.40 24.25 3.32
CA ARG A 1145 -18.38 23.43 3.97
C ARG A 1145 -18.61 21.98 3.57
N VAL A 1146 -17.75 21.46 2.70
CA VAL A 1146 -17.92 20.14 2.07
C VAL A 1146 -16.67 19.30 2.23
N LEU A 1147 -16.85 17.98 2.12
CA LEU A 1147 -15.78 17.01 1.92
C LEU A 1147 -16.21 16.07 0.81
N PHE A 1148 -15.34 15.81 -0.16
CA PHE A 1148 -15.55 14.86 -1.24
C PHE A 1148 -14.35 13.91 -1.34
N TRP A 1149 -14.59 12.69 -1.79
CA TRP A 1149 -13.60 11.61 -1.80
C TRP A 1149 -12.53 11.74 -2.89
N GLY A 1150 -12.94 12.29 -4.04
CA GLY A 1150 -12.13 12.41 -5.24
C GLY A 1150 -12.82 13.23 -6.33
N ARG A 1151 -12.23 13.26 -7.51
CA ARG A 1151 -12.66 14.12 -8.63
C ARG A 1151 -14.09 13.84 -9.06
N LYS A 1152 -14.48 12.57 -9.17
CA LYS A 1152 -15.84 12.19 -9.60
C LYS A 1152 -16.93 12.55 -8.59
N SER A 1153 -16.58 12.55 -7.31
CA SER A 1153 -17.51 12.90 -6.22
C SER A 1153 -17.72 14.41 -6.05
N ALA A 1154 -16.81 15.25 -6.56
CA ALA A 1154 -16.85 16.71 -6.42
C ALA A 1154 -17.87 17.37 -7.38
N ARG A 1155 -19.14 16.92 -7.36
CA ARG A 1155 -20.24 17.41 -8.20
C ARG A 1155 -21.50 17.72 -7.39
N PHE A 1156 -21.90 18.98 -7.37
CA PHE A 1156 -23.11 19.46 -6.72
C PHE A 1156 -23.50 20.83 -7.26
N THR A 1157 -24.75 21.25 -7.05
CA THR A 1157 -25.20 22.61 -7.38
C THR A 1157 -26.11 23.25 -6.33
N LEU A 1158 -26.45 24.53 -6.53
CA LEU A 1158 -27.33 25.33 -5.69
C LEU A 1158 -28.62 25.70 -6.43
N GLY A 1159 -29.70 25.90 -5.69
CA GLY A 1159 -30.91 26.56 -6.16
C GLY A 1159 -31.28 27.75 -5.29
N ILE A 1160 -31.85 28.79 -5.90
CA ILE A 1160 -32.35 29.99 -5.22
C ILE A 1160 -33.78 30.23 -5.70
N ASP A 1161 -34.74 30.25 -4.77
CA ASP A 1161 -36.16 30.47 -5.02
C ASP A 1161 -36.70 29.58 -6.18
N GLY A 1162 -36.32 28.29 -6.15
CA GLY A 1162 -36.70 27.28 -7.14
C GLY A 1162 -35.92 27.31 -8.46
N SER A 1163 -35.01 28.26 -8.67
CA SER A 1163 -34.14 28.32 -9.85
C SER A 1163 -32.79 27.67 -9.57
N ILE A 1164 -32.49 26.57 -10.25
CA ILE A 1164 -31.20 25.87 -10.15
C ILE A 1164 -30.12 26.66 -10.90
N VAL A 1165 -29.01 26.93 -10.23
CA VAL A 1165 -27.81 27.53 -10.81
C VAL A 1165 -27.10 26.44 -11.63
N PRO A 1166 -26.73 26.68 -12.90
CA PRO A 1166 -25.94 25.71 -13.66
C PRO A 1166 -24.58 25.44 -12.98
N GLU A 1167 -24.12 24.19 -12.93
CA GLU A 1167 -22.83 23.79 -12.31
C GLU A 1167 -21.65 24.66 -12.83
N LYS A 1168 -21.63 24.97 -14.13
CA LYS A 1168 -20.63 25.84 -14.79
C LYS A 1168 -20.61 27.31 -14.32
N GLU A 1169 -21.67 27.78 -13.65
CA GLU A 1169 -21.77 29.14 -13.11
C GLU A 1169 -21.37 29.19 -11.63
N LEU A 1170 -21.22 28.03 -10.98
CA LEU A 1170 -20.66 27.97 -9.65
C LEU A 1170 -19.17 28.24 -9.69
N TYR A 1171 -18.68 28.86 -8.63
CA TYR A 1171 -17.27 29.12 -8.39
C TYR A 1171 -16.57 29.76 -9.60
N ASP A 1172 -17.26 30.72 -10.24
CA ASP A 1172 -16.83 31.42 -11.45
C ASP A 1172 -16.38 30.49 -12.61
N GLY A 1173 -16.95 29.28 -12.67
CA GLY A 1173 -16.69 28.28 -13.72
C GLY A 1173 -15.39 27.48 -13.52
N GLN A 1174 -14.80 27.52 -12.33
CA GLN A 1174 -13.56 26.82 -12.03
C GLN A 1174 -13.83 25.44 -11.43
N GLN A 1175 -12.84 24.54 -11.53
CA GLN A 1175 -12.91 23.21 -10.92
C GLN A 1175 -12.66 23.32 -9.41
N ILE A 1176 -13.54 22.70 -8.61
CA ILE A 1176 -13.42 22.65 -7.15
C ILE A 1176 -12.47 21.56 -6.64
N TRP A 1177 -12.21 20.54 -7.46
CA TRP A 1177 -11.33 19.44 -7.10
C TRP A 1177 -9.85 19.72 -7.45
N ASN A 1178 -8.97 19.37 -6.52
CA ASN A 1178 -7.53 19.22 -6.66
C ASN A 1178 -7.05 18.18 -5.63
N TYR A 1179 -5.79 17.71 -5.71
CA TYR A 1179 -5.29 16.68 -4.76
C TYR A 1179 -5.30 17.15 -3.29
N SER A 1180 -5.10 18.45 -3.04
CA SER A 1180 -5.10 18.99 -1.68
C SER A 1180 -6.49 19.07 -1.03
N ALA A 1181 -7.56 18.97 -1.82
CA ALA A 1181 -8.95 19.03 -1.37
C ALA A 1181 -9.60 17.63 -1.19
N GLU A 1182 -8.96 16.56 -1.68
CA GLU A 1182 -9.45 15.20 -1.50
C GLU A 1182 -9.47 14.79 -0.02
N ASN A 1183 -10.60 14.28 0.45
CA ASN A 1183 -10.78 13.84 1.84
C ASN A 1183 -10.53 14.94 2.88
N VAL A 1184 -10.72 16.22 2.50
CA VAL A 1184 -10.58 17.38 3.38
C VAL A 1184 -11.90 18.12 3.51
N TRP A 1185 -12.18 18.60 4.72
CA TRP A 1185 -13.26 19.55 4.95
C TRP A 1185 -12.83 20.95 4.55
N GLU A 1186 -13.42 21.47 3.48
CA GLU A 1186 -13.09 22.77 2.90
C GLU A 1186 -14.30 23.69 2.83
N TRP A 1187 -14.07 24.99 3.11
CA TRP A 1187 -15.02 26.05 2.78
C TRP A 1187 -14.82 26.52 1.34
N ILE A 1188 -15.84 26.31 0.50
CA ILE A 1188 -15.84 26.66 -0.91
C ILE A 1188 -16.80 27.83 -1.16
N PRO A 1189 -16.37 28.94 -1.80
CA PRO A 1189 -17.24 30.04 -2.19
C PRO A 1189 -18.04 29.67 -3.45
N LEU A 1190 -19.24 29.13 -3.28
CA LEU A 1190 -19.99 28.52 -4.38
C LEU A 1190 -20.57 29.54 -5.37
N TYR A 1191 -21.17 30.62 -4.88
CA TYR A 1191 -21.91 31.53 -5.75
C TYR A 1191 -22.04 32.93 -5.18
N HIS A 1192 -21.89 33.94 -6.05
CA HIS A 1192 -22.14 35.35 -5.73
C HIS A 1192 -23.50 35.76 -6.26
N THR A 1193 -24.39 36.21 -5.37
CA THR A 1193 -25.76 36.58 -5.73
C THR A 1193 -26.23 37.85 -5.03
N ARG A 1194 -27.32 38.44 -5.52
CA ARG A 1194 -28.05 39.49 -4.81
C ARG A 1194 -29.39 38.94 -4.35
N LEU A 1195 -29.66 39.06 -3.05
CA LEU A 1195 -30.94 38.70 -2.46
C LEU A 1195 -31.65 39.98 -2.03
N ASP A 1196 -32.97 40.00 -2.16
CA ASP A 1196 -33.80 41.10 -1.70
C ASP A 1196 -34.04 40.97 -0.18
N ALA A 1197 -34.52 42.05 0.45
CA ALA A 1197 -34.90 41.95 1.86
C ALA A 1197 -36.17 41.09 1.99
N GLY A 1198 -36.09 39.97 2.69
CA GLY A 1198 -37.17 39.00 2.74
C GLY A 1198 -36.73 37.57 3.01
N GLU A 1199 -37.67 36.64 2.83
CA GLU A 1199 -37.42 35.21 2.90
C GLU A 1199 -37.08 34.67 1.52
N HIS A 1200 -36.08 33.79 1.46
CA HIS A 1200 -35.62 33.13 0.26
C HIS A 1200 -35.40 31.64 0.55
N GLU A 1201 -35.68 30.80 -0.43
CA GLU A 1201 -35.32 29.38 -0.38
C GLU A 1201 -33.94 29.17 -1.00
N ILE A 1202 -33.03 28.57 -0.22
CA ILE A 1202 -31.73 28.10 -0.70
C ILE A 1202 -31.77 26.57 -0.71
N SER A 1203 -31.50 25.97 -1.86
CA SER A 1203 -31.38 24.52 -2.01
C SER A 1203 -29.97 24.11 -2.42
N PHE A 1204 -29.53 22.94 -1.95
CA PHE A 1204 -28.25 22.31 -2.30
C PHE A 1204 -28.53 20.94 -2.92
N HIS A 1205 -28.21 20.77 -4.20
CA HIS A 1205 -28.50 19.58 -5.01
C HIS A 1205 -27.23 18.75 -5.15
N MET A 1206 -27.23 17.54 -4.63
CA MET A 1206 -26.05 16.68 -4.63
C MET A 1206 -26.06 15.79 -5.88
N MET A 1207 -25.08 15.98 -6.77
CA MET A 1207 -25.04 15.29 -8.08
C MET A 1207 -24.12 14.07 -8.09
N ALA A 1208 -23.36 13.82 -7.02
CA ALA A 1208 -22.54 12.62 -6.89
C ALA A 1208 -22.58 12.06 -5.47
N GLY A 1209 -22.35 10.75 -5.36
CA GLY A 1209 -22.12 10.08 -4.09
C GLY A 1209 -20.75 10.43 -3.50
N GLU A 1210 -20.47 9.92 -2.29
CA GLU A 1210 -19.17 10.07 -1.62
C GLU A 1210 -18.81 11.53 -1.23
N THR A 1211 -19.82 12.41 -1.22
CA THR A 1211 -19.69 13.81 -0.80
C THR A 1211 -20.56 14.11 0.41
N ARG A 1212 -19.98 14.83 1.37
CA ARG A 1212 -20.62 15.29 2.60
C ARG A 1212 -20.68 16.82 2.63
N ILE A 1213 -21.79 17.34 3.15
CA ILE A 1213 -21.97 18.77 3.41
C ILE A 1213 -22.32 18.99 4.87
N ALA A 1214 -21.55 19.84 5.56
CA ALA A 1214 -21.78 20.17 6.96
C ALA A 1214 -22.59 21.46 7.13
N GLN A 1215 -22.19 22.52 6.43
CA GLN A 1215 -22.71 23.87 6.66
C GLN A 1215 -22.83 24.65 5.35
N LEU A 1216 -23.86 25.49 5.25
CA LEU A 1216 -23.90 26.61 4.30
C LEU A 1216 -23.75 27.92 5.07
N TYR A 1217 -23.03 28.87 4.50
CA TYR A 1217 -22.77 30.16 5.15
C TYR A 1217 -22.90 31.30 4.14
N LEU A 1218 -23.92 32.15 4.31
CA LEU A 1218 -24.13 33.30 3.45
C LEU A 1218 -23.43 34.50 4.10
N THR A 1219 -22.52 35.16 3.38
CA THR A 1219 -21.81 36.35 3.89
C THR A 1219 -22.07 37.58 3.05
N GLY A 1220 -22.47 38.67 3.68
CA GLY A 1220 -22.51 40.00 3.09
C GLY A 1220 -21.09 40.53 2.83
N ASN A 1221 -20.91 41.21 1.70
CA ASN A 1221 -19.65 41.85 1.27
C ASN A 1221 -18.44 40.92 1.00
N GLY A 1222 -18.65 39.60 0.82
CA GLY A 1222 -17.59 38.67 0.43
C GLY A 1222 -16.61 38.27 1.53
N ASN A 1223 -16.98 38.46 2.81
CA ASN A 1223 -16.18 37.96 3.94
C ASN A 1223 -16.10 36.42 3.93
N ARG A 1224 -14.98 35.85 4.41
CA ARG A 1224 -14.87 34.40 4.61
C ARG A 1224 -15.65 33.94 5.85
N PRO A 1225 -16.16 32.70 5.87
CA PRO A 1225 -16.66 32.07 7.09
C PRO A 1225 -15.58 32.09 8.19
N PRO A 1226 -15.93 32.27 9.47
CA PRO A 1226 -14.93 32.30 10.53
C PRO A 1226 -14.31 30.91 10.76
N ALA A 1227 -13.02 30.87 11.13
CA ALA A 1227 -12.30 29.60 11.37
C ALA A 1227 -12.72 28.91 12.67
N SER A 1228 -13.33 29.66 13.58
CA SER A 1228 -14.07 29.13 14.73
C SER A 1228 -15.40 29.86 14.75
N LEU A 1229 -16.49 29.11 14.62
CA LEU A 1229 -17.86 29.61 14.81
C LEU A 1229 -18.20 29.69 16.30
#